data_AF-A0A2I1EFQ5-F1
#
_entry.id   AF-A0A2I1EFQ5-F1
#
_cell.length_a   1.000
_cell.length_b   1.000
_cell.length_c   1.000
_cell.angle_alpha   90.00
_cell.angle_beta   90.00
_cell.angle_gamma   90.00
#
_symmetry.space_group_name_H-M   'P 1'
#
loop_
_entity.id
_entity.type
_entity.pdbx_description
1 polymer ?
#
loop_
_entity_poly.entity_id
_entity_poly.type
_entity_poly.pdbx_seq_one_letter_code
_entity_poly.pdbx_strand_id
1 'polypeptide(L)'
;MASETEPQNEITRCLDLLSPESSDDAKFVALMLLPRLLQQDQETVKLVFGAMDFTFLERLMRTSNSSDSELPDNTLKTIAVNIISCFCAIDELLSKRQIHARIPTLSTLLSPEENEELTKDILKIFIRLSSANQAIDHLIDKNVISRIILCITATTNDEVRYLALQAVSYLTNSLITLTSTGQFVSDVVSLQEYTFTILNNLSLTFRTNQEKFKFDLLDFFVKIFSYMTDQFSQIVLLSNKTKLDEWTQNIRFGLKEILSSKLDNEQRDKALTLVMLLLNHIGLKWLFSPTTDLSLKQISKSSEKNVNDEFKFASLVVQLSCVEIRLMLDELAEQHEKQEFQLDKRHEVMLPTCYTILERSIEYLSEIENLLESQETSIELAGVNLDPELLLRLKGTMTETFRYIIEYLVNVKETTPIEKIIRDESVLASIRVLSAWFAEESSLEKEISQAIPFLIEICQYCLKDNIEVDLVKIVIPAFLNLTPLDQPREAFIAHGGTQIIINCLMKSWSNKEDYNNISDSEVSDILGPLQILLNIVVSEREKFIVRNEEEIWKIVKIGLQISQILGPKLKSYEYKSNENQIILLGNTLLFCLFVVTNTSPSSNMFDKNVIKKIFHIAKLFYDDQNIISQRDVWKQVEEVVLLGKQVLDNNYITI
;
A
#
# COMPACT_ATOMS: atom_id res chain seq x y z
N MET A 1 5.44 -67.09 15.52
CA MET A 1 6.29 -66.41 16.52
C MET A 1 7.75 -66.67 16.17
N ALA A 2 8.32 -65.86 15.26
CA ALA A 2 9.74 -65.71 14.95
C ALA A 2 9.83 -64.87 13.67
N SER A 3 10.14 -63.56 13.79
CA SER A 3 10.85 -62.72 12.80
C SER A 3 10.70 -61.20 13.08
N GLU A 4 10.88 -60.73 14.32
CA GLU A 4 10.92 -59.28 14.64
C GLU A 4 12.22 -58.83 15.35
N THR A 5 13.22 -59.71 15.50
CA THR A 5 14.24 -59.58 16.58
C THR A 5 15.68 -59.22 16.18
N GLU A 6 16.02 -59.01 14.91
CA GLU A 6 17.39 -58.56 14.54
C GLU A 6 17.52 -57.02 14.42
N PRO A 7 16.69 -56.31 13.62
CA PRO A 7 16.85 -54.86 13.47
C PRO A 7 16.54 -54.07 14.75
N GLN A 8 15.59 -54.50 15.57
CA GLN A 8 15.29 -53.84 16.85
C GLN A 8 16.44 -53.95 17.87
N ASN A 9 17.13 -55.10 17.91
CA ASN A 9 18.27 -55.31 18.81
C ASN A 9 19.51 -54.50 18.39
N GLU A 10 19.72 -54.30 17.09
CA GLU A 10 20.78 -53.43 16.57
C GLU A 10 20.50 -51.95 16.89
N ILE A 11 19.24 -51.52 16.81
CA ILE A 11 18.83 -50.16 17.20
C ILE A 11 19.06 -49.94 18.69
N THR A 12 18.60 -50.84 19.57
CA THR A 12 18.81 -50.70 21.02
C THR A 12 20.29 -50.62 21.38
N ARG A 13 21.13 -51.46 20.77
CA ARG A 13 22.58 -51.41 20.97
C ARG A 13 23.22 -50.11 20.44
N CYS A 14 22.73 -49.56 19.34
CA CYS A 14 23.17 -48.25 18.86
C CYS A 14 22.74 -47.11 19.78
N LEU A 15 21.52 -47.17 20.35
CA LEU A 15 21.01 -46.17 21.29
C LEU A 15 21.85 -46.13 22.59
N ASP A 16 22.23 -47.30 23.11
CA ASP A 16 23.11 -47.39 24.29
C ASP A 16 24.47 -46.72 24.05
N LEU A 17 25.04 -46.92 22.86
CA LEU A 17 26.34 -46.35 22.45
C LEU A 17 26.28 -44.83 22.18
N LEU A 18 25.09 -44.28 21.89
CA LEU A 18 24.89 -42.83 21.66
C LEU A 18 24.62 -42.04 22.93
N SER A 19 24.39 -42.74 24.05
CA SER A 19 24.09 -42.15 25.34
C SER A 19 25.23 -41.24 25.83
N PRO A 20 24.93 -40.20 26.64
CA PRO A 20 25.95 -39.30 27.19
C PRO A 20 27.06 -40.02 27.95
N GLU A 21 26.76 -41.17 28.55
CA GLU A 21 27.66 -41.98 29.38
C GLU A 21 28.68 -42.81 28.59
N SER A 22 28.50 -42.93 27.27
CA SER A 22 29.40 -43.69 26.39
C SER A 22 30.66 -42.92 25.97
N SER A 23 31.74 -43.63 25.64
CA SER A 23 32.98 -43.01 25.14
C SER A 23 32.79 -42.41 23.74
N ASP A 24 33.61 -41.42 23.38
CA ASP A 24 33.55 -40.77 22.06
C ASP A 24 33.80 -41.76 20.90
N ASP A 25 34.66 -42.77 21.09
CA ASP A 25 34.89 -43.84 20.12
C ASP A 25 33.64 -44.72 19.92
N ALA A 26 32.93 -45.04 21.02
CA ALA A 26 31.70 -45.82 20.98
C ALA A 26 30.57 -45.03 20.29
N LYS A 27 30.46 -43.74 20.60
CA LYS A 27 29.53 -42.81 19.94
C LYS A 27 29.84 -42.70 18.44
N PHE A 28 31.11 -42.62 18.06
CA PHE A 28 31.54 -42.54 16.67
C PHE A 28 31.17 -43.81 15.86
N VAL A 29 31.39 -45.00 16.44
CA VAL A 29 30.96 -46.27 15.83
C VAL A 29 29.45 -46.30 15.62
N ALA A 30 28.67 -45.82 16.60
CA ALA A 30 27.22 -45.73 16.46
C ALA A 30 26.78 -44.73 15.38
N LEU A 31 27.49 -43.60 15.22
CA LEU A 31 27.20 -42.62 14.15
C LEU A 31 27.44 -43.17 12.75
N MET A 32 28.39 -44.09 12.56
CA MET A 32 28.62 -44.75 11.26
C MET A 32 27.50 -45.74 10.89
N LEU A 33 26.76 -46.25 11.89
CA LEU A 33 25.63 -47.17 11.70
C LEU A 33 24.30 -46.41 11.52
N LEU A 34 24.23 -45.17 12.02
CA LEU A 34 23.03 -44.31 12.01
C LEU A 34 22.38 -44.13 10.62
N PRO A 35 23.13 -43.85 9.53
CA PRO A 35 22.52 -43.63 8.21
C PRO A 35 21.74 -44.84 7.68
N ARG A 36 22.10 -46.07 8.07
CA ARG A 36 21.32 -47.28 7.72
C ARG A 36 20.04 -47.42 8.54
N LEU A 37 20.02 -46.91 9.76
CA LEU A 37 18.90 -47.01 10.71
C LEU A 37 17.88 -45.88 10.52
N LEU A 38 18.34 -44.68 10.15
CA LEU A 38 17.51 -43.50 9.89
C LEU A 38 16.66 -43.62 8.60
N GLN A 39 16.92 -44.64 7.78
CA GLN A 39 16.11 -44.96 6.59
C GLN A 39 14.82 -45.73 6.92
N GLN A 40 14.61 -46.15 8.18
CA GLN A 40 13.59 -47.17 8.49
C GLN A 40 12.25 -46.65 9.02
N ASP A 41 12.16 -45.57 9.81
CA ASP A 41 10.87 -44.99 10.28
C ASP A 41 11.07 -43.67 11.05
N GLN A 42 10.04 -42.80 11.09
CA GLN A 42 10.00 -41.58 11.92
C GLN A 42 10.15 -41.89 13.42
N GLU A 43 9.58 -42.99 13.91
CA GLU A 43 9.68 -43.37 15.32
C GLU A 43 11.11 -43.74 15.73
N THR A 44 11.88 -44.37 14.83
CA THR A 44 13.31 -44.66 15.06
C THR A 44 14.13 -43.37 15.20
N VAL A 45 13.85 -42.35 14.37
CA VAL A 45 14.52 -41.05 14.46
C VAL A 45 14.21 -40.37 15.80
N LYS A 46 12.96 -40.47 16.29
CA LYS A 46 12.57 -39.93 17.62
C LYS A 46 13.29 -40.65 18.76
N LEU A 47 13.44 -41.98 18.69
CA LEU A 47 14.20 -42.75 19.68
C LEU A 47 15.68 -42.36 19.69
N VAL A 48 16.29 -42.23 18.51
CA VAL A 48 17.68 -41.76 18.35
C VAL A 48 17.84 -40.35 18.90
N PHE A 49 16.90 -39.45 18.64
CA PHE A 49 16.90 -38.09 19.20
C PHE A 49 16.89 -38.11 20.74
N GLY A 50 16.11 -39.00 21.36
CA GLY A 50 16.04 -39.13 22.82
C GLY A 50 17.33 -39.65 23.46
N ALA A 51 18.07 -40.53 22.77
CA ALA A 51 19.33 -41.09 23.27
C ALA A 51 20.56 -40.25 22.93
N MET A 52 20.44 -39.29 22.00
CA MET A 52 21.57 -38.54 21.45
C MET A 52 22.25 -37.64 22.48
N ASP A 53 23.58 -37.74 22.56
CA ASP A 53 24.42 -36.75 23.23
C ASP A 53 24.65 -35.50 22.34
N PHE A 54 23.81 -34.49 22.54
CA PHE A 54 23.93 -33.21 21.81
C PHE A 54 25.21 -32.42 22.16
N THR A 55 25.88 -32.71 23.28
CA THR A 55 27.16 -32.07 23.61
C THR A 55 28.30 -32.68 22.80
N PHE A 56 28.24 -33.99 22.56
CA PHE A 56 29.13 -34.67 21.62
C PHE A 56 28.92 -34.16 20.19
N LEU A 57 27.66 -34.02 19.75
CA LEU A 57 27.34 -33.47 18.42
C LEU A 57 27.86 -32.03 18.23
N GLU A 58 27.74 -31.20 19.27
CA GLU A 58 28.30 -29.84 19.28
C GLU A 58 29.83 -29.84 19.15
N ARG A 59 30.52 -30.73 19.88
CA ARG A 59 31.97 -30.89 19.79
C ARG A 59 32.40 -31.37 18.40
N LEU A 60 31.64 -32.29 17.80
CA LEU A 60 31.89 -32.82 16.47
C LEU A 60 31.84 -31.70 15.41
N MET A 61 30.83 -30.83 15.47
CA MET A 61 30.72 -29.67 14.58
C MET A 61 31.85 -28.65 14.76
N ARG A 62 32.35 -28.48 16.00
CA ARG A 62 33.42 -27.51 16.33
C ARG A 62 34.83 -28.06 16.17
N THR A 63 34.98 -29.31 15.76
CA THR A 63 36.29 -29.94 15.63
C THR A 63 37.11 -29.21 14.55
N SER A 64 38.30 -28.75 14.94
CA SER A 64 39.28 -28.12 14.06
C SER A 64 40.68 -28.59 14.43
N ASN A 65 41.38 -29.18 13.46
CA ASN A 65 42.77 -29.59 13.50
C ASN A 65 43.20 -30.33 14.78
N SER A 66 42.89 -31.62 14.85
CA SER A 66 43.72 -32.54 15.63
C SER A 66 44.58 -33.36 14.65
N SER A 67 45.90 -33.13 14.67
CA SER A 67 46.90 -33.83 13.89
C SER A 67 46.96 -35.35 14.14
N ASP A 68 46.16 -35.86 15.08
CA ASP A 68 46.10 -37.25 15.54
C ASP A 68 44.79 -37.98 15.15
N SER A 69 43.89 -37.37 14.36
CA SER A 69 42.64 -38.02 13.93
C SER A 69 42.76 -38.72 12.57
N GLU A 70 42.29 -39.98 12.47
CA GLU A 70 42.32 -40.78 11.23
C GLU A 70 41.32 -40.31 10.15
N LEU A 71 40.41 -39.39 10.50
CA LEU A 71 39.33 -38.91 9.62
C LEU A 71 39.44 -37.40 9.38
N PRO A 72 39.19 -36.91 8.14
CA PRO A 72 39.21 -35.49 7.86
C PRO A 72 38.14 -34.73 8.65
N ASP A 73 38.49 -33.57 9.21
CA ASP A 73 37.58 -32.65 9.93
C ASP A 73 36.26 -32.40 9.19
N ASN A 74 36.34 -32.31 7.86
CA ASN A 74 35.19 -32.06 7.02
C ASN A 74 34.16 -33.19 7.06
N THR A 75 34.62 -34.44 7.08
CA THR A 75 33.76 -35.62 7.16
C THR A 75 33.02 -35.66 8.49
N LEU A 76 33.69 -35.30 9.60
CA LEU A 76 33.09 -35.23 10.93
C LEU A 76 31.97 -34.18 10.97
N LYS A 77 32.20 -32.99 10.41
CA LYS A 77 31.20 -31.93 10.30
C LYS A 77 30.01 -32.33 9.44
N THR A 78 30.24 -32.96 8.29
CA THR A 78 29.16 -33.46 7.41
C THR A 78 28.31 -34.52 8.09
N ILE A 79 28.91 -35.47 8.82
CA ILE A 79 28.16 -36.46 9.59
C ILE A 79 27.26 -35.75 10.63
N ALA A 80 27.82 -34.80 11.38
CA ALA A 80 27.06 -34.06 12.38
C ALA A 80 25.84 -33.32 11.78
N VAL A 81 26.04 -32.60 10.68
CA VAL A 81 24.97 -31.86 9.99
C VAL A 81 23.92 -32.80 9.41
N ASN A 82 24.31 -33.94 8.82
CA ASN A 82 23.37 -34.91 8.28
C ASN A 82 22.45 -35.49 9.36
N ILE A 83 22.98 -35.76 10.56
CA ILE A 83 22.18 -36.22 11.70
C ILE A 83 21.14 -35.16 12.10
N ILE A 84 21.57 -33.89 12.18
CA ILE A 84 20.67 -32.77 12.49
C ILE A 84 19.61 -32.62 11.39
N SER A 85 19.99 -32.78 10.12
CA SER A 85 19.08 -32.77 8.98
C SER A 85 18.00 -33.84 9.10
N CYS A 86 18.39 -35.07 9.49
CA CYS A 86 17.43 -36.16 9.76
C CYS A 86 16.47 -35.82 10.91
N PHE A 87 16.93 -35.16 11.97
CA PHE A 87 16.03 -34.69 13.04
C PHE A 87 15.08 -33.58 12.56
N CYS A 88 15.56 -32.66 11.73
CA CYS A 88 14.76 -31.57 11.16
C CYS A 88 13.78 -32.03 10.06
N ALA A 89 13.87 -33.30 9.65
CA ALA A 89 12.86 -33.92 8.78
C ALA A 89 11.54 -34.18 9.54
N ILE A 90 11.54 -34.23 10.88
CA ILE A 90 10.35 -34.49 11.70
C ILE A 90 9.85 -33.22 12.37
N ASP A 91 8.64 -32.80 12.03
CA ASP A 91 8.07 -31.52 12.47
C ASP A 91 7.94 -31.40 14.00
N GLU A 92 7.64 -32.51 14.71
CA GLU A 92 7.58 -32.53 16.18
C GLU A 92 8.92 -32.17 16.86
N LEU A 93 10.05 -32.48 16.20
CA LEU A 93 11.38 -32.24 16.73
C LEU A 93 11.86 -30.81 16.49
N LEU A 94 11.28 -30.09 15.52
CA LEU A 94 11.65 -28.72 15.18
C LEU A 94 11.42 -27.74 16.35
N SER A 95 10.53 -28.06 17.29
CA SER A 95 10.23 -27.23 18.47
C SER A 95 11.17 -27.50 19.67
N LYS A 96 12.11 -28.45 19.55
CA LYS A 96 12.94 -28.88 20.67
C LYS A 96 14.16 -27.96 20.85
N ARG A 97 14.38 -27.51 22.08
CA ARG A 97 15.52 -26.65 22.48
C ARG A 97 16.88 -27.22 22.07
N GLN A 98 17.02 -28.54 22.05
CA GLN A 98 18.25 -29.23 21.64
C GLN A 98 18.66 -28.89 20.20
N ILE A 99 17.69 -28.68 19.30
CA ILE A 99 17.94 -28.29 17.91
C ILE A 99 18.28 -26.79 17.84
N HIS A 100 17.49 -25.94 18.49
CA HIS A 100 17.68 -24.48 18.43
C HIS A 100 19.03 -24.04 18.97
N ALA A 101 19.49 -24.69 20.04
CA ALA A 101 20.79 -24.40 20.65
C ALA A 101 21.98 -24.62 19.69
N ARG A 102 21.79 -25.38 18.59
CA ARG A 102 22.82 -25.66 17.58
C ARG A 102 22.82 -24.66 16.42
N ILE A 103 21.78 -23.84 16.25
CA ILE A 103 21.68 -22.85 15.17
C ILE A 103 22.91 -21.94 15.08
N PRO A 104 23.44 -21.37 16.19
CA PRO A 104 24.64 -20.54 16.11
C PRO A 104 25.85 -21.32 15.57
N THR A 105 26.07 -22.55 16.04
CA THR A 105 27.19 -23.38 15.56
C THR A 105 27.01 -23.81 14.10
N LEU A 106 25.80 -24.20 13.69
CA LEU A 106 25.48 -24.48 12.28
C LEU A 106 25.77 -23.27 11.39
N SER A 107 25.41 -22.07 11.82
CA SER A 107 25.71 -20.86 11.06
C SER A 107 27.21 -20.69 10.85
N THR A 108 28.04 -21.02 11.85
CA THR A 108 29.51 -20.89 11.72
C THR A 108 30.12 -21.82 10.68
N LEU A 109 29.41 -22.87 10.29
CA LEU A 109 29.82 -23.85 9.28
C LEU A 109 29.41 -23.47 7.85
N LEU A 110 28.63 -22.39 7.67
CA LEU A 110 28.32 -21.86 6.35
C LEU A 110 29.61 -21.30 5.71
N SER A 111 30.16 -22.06 4.77
CA SER A 111 31.37 -21.72 4.01
C SER A 111 31.10 -22.01 2.53
N PRO A 112 30.47 -21.08 1.80
CA PRO A 112 29.93 -21.36 0.47
C PRO A 112 30.99 -21.59 -0.61
N GLU A 113 32.26 -21.26 -0.36
CA GLU A 113 33.38 -21.51 -1.30
C GLU A 113 34.17 -22.79 -0.95
N GLU A 114 34.19 -23.20 0.32
CA GLU A 114 35.04 -24.30 0.79
C GLU A 114 34.27 -25.64 0.84
N ASN A 115 32.98 -25.60 1.16
CA ASN A 115 32.15 -26.79 1.24
C ASN A 115 30.69 -26.49 0.86
N GLU A 116 30.43 -26.55 -0.45
CA GLU A 116 29.12 -26.26 -1.04
C GLU A 116 28.03 -27.22 -0.54
N GLU A 117 28.27 -28.54 -0.55
CA GLU A 117 27.26 -29.54 -0.15
C GLU A 117 26.86 -29.38 1.32
N LEU A 118 27.83 -29.21 2.22
CA LEU A 118 27.55 -28.93 3.63
C LEU A 118 26.76 -27.63 3.81
N THR A 119 27.12 -26.59 3.05
CA THR A 119 26.40 -25.31 3.06
C THR A 119 24.95 -25.48 2.63
N LYS A 120 24.69 -26.23 1.54
CA LYS A 120 23.32 -26.52 1.07
C LYS A 120 22.50 -27.25 2.14
N ASP A 121 23.08 -28.24 2.81
CA ASP A 121 22.37 -29.02 3.83
C ASP A 121 22.04 -28.17 5.07
N ILE A 122 22.96 -27.28 5.49
CA ILE A 122 22.68 -26.31 6.56
C ILE A 122 21.56 -25.34 6.15
N LEU A 123 21.58 -24.83 4.92
CA LEU A 123 20.52 -23.92 4.44
C LEU A 123 19.16 -24.61 4.39
N LYS A 124 19.09 -25.89 3.98
CA LYS A 124 17.86 -26.70 4.03
C LYS A 124 17.36 -26.88 5.47
N ILE A 125 18.27 -27.10 6.43
CA ILE A 125 17.92 -27.14 7.86
C ILE A 125 17.31 -25.81 8.29
N PHE A 126 17.91 -24.67 7.93
CA PHE A 126 17.38 -23.35 8.26
C PHE A 126 16.01 -23.08 7.64
N ILE A 127 15.78 -23.47 6.38
CA ILE A 127 14.46 -23.38 5.73
C ILE A 127 13.40 -24.16 6.55
N ARG A 128 13.72 -25.39 6.98
CA ARG A 128 12.80 -26.18 7.81
C ARG A 128 12.56 -25.52 9.17
N LEU A 129 13.61 -25.02 9.82
CA LEU A 129 13.50 -24.36 11.12
C LEU A 129 12.72 -23.05 11.08
N SER A 130 12.67 -22.35 9.95
CA SER A 130 11.82 -21.15 9.80
C SER A 130 10.34 -21.44 10.07
N SER A 131 9.87 -22.69 9.93
CA SER A 131 8.50 -23.09 10.25
C SER A 131 8.18 -23.24 11.75
N ALA A 132 9.19 -23.21 12.62
CA ALA A 132 9.04 -23.41 14.05
C ALA A 132 9.26 -22.11 14.83
N ASN A 133 8.21 -21.62 15.49
CA ASN A 133 8.21 -20.33 16.20
C ASN A 133 9.39 -20.17 17.17
N GLN A 134 9.76 -21.22 17.92
CA GLN A 134 10.84 -21.17 18.90
C GLN A 134 12.24 -21.11 18.26
N ALA A 135 12.39 -21.53 17.00
CA ALA A 135 13.65 -21.46 16.29
C ALA A 135 13.93 -20.06 15.72
N ILE A 136 12.88 -19.28 15.46
CA ILE A 136 12.95 -17.98 14.80
C ILE A 136 13.81 -17.01 15.60
N ASP A 137 13.65 -16.95 16.93
CA ASP A 137 14.45 -16.09 17.82
C ASP A 137 15.95 -16.34 17.69
N HIS A 138 16.35 -17.58 17.40
CA HIS A 138 17.75 -17.95 17.17
C HIS A 138 18.21 -17.70 15.73
N LEU A 139 17.29 -17.81 14.76
CA LEU A 139 17.59 -17.57 13.34
C LEU A 139 17.76 -16.08 13.03
N ILE A 140 17.01 -15.21 13.69
CA ILE A 140 17.10 -13.75 13.48
C ILE A 140 18.34 -13.11 14.12
N ASP A 141 19.15 -13.88 14.87
CA ASP A 141 20.41 -13.38 15.43
C ASP A 141 21.29 -12.80 14.33
N LYS A 142 21.82 -11.61 14.59
CA LYS A 142 22.62 -10.83 13.65
C LYS A 142 23.78 -11.64 13.03
N ASN A 143 24.43 -12.52 13.79
CA ASN A 143 25.54 -13.31 13.28
C ASN A 143 25.07 -14.42 12.35
N VAL A 144 23.94 -15.07 12.67
CA VAL A 144 23.34 -16.11 11.84
C VAL A 144 22.93 -15.51 10.50
N ILE A 145 22.22 -14.38 10.53
CA ILE A 145 21.75 -13.69 9.33
C ILE A 145 22.89 -13.18 8.47
N SER A 146 23.92 -12.59 9.08
CA SER A 146 25.09 -12.11 8.32
C SER A 146 25.76 -13.23 7.53
N ARG A 147 25.77 -14.46 8.07
CA ARG A 147 26.33 -15.63 7.39
C ARG A 147 25.43 -16.17 6.30
N ILE A 148 24.11 -16.18 6.50
CA ILE A 148 23.16 -16.53 5.43
C ILE A 148 23.26 -15.53 4.27
N ILE A 149 23.36 -14.23 4.58
CA ILE A 149 23.57 -13.18 3.57
C ILE A 149 24.89 -13.39 2.82
N LEU A 150 25.96 -13.78 3.50
CA LEU A 150 27.23 -14.09 2.84
C LEU A 150 27.07 -15.20 1.78
N CYS A 151 26.25 -16.22 2.05
CA CYS A 151 25.90 -17.25 1.07
C CYS A 151 25.09 -16.72 -0.12
N ILE A 152 24.48 -15.54 -0.02
CA ILE A 152 23.78 -14.88 -1.13
C ILE A 152 24.75 -13.99 -1.92
N THR A 153 25.63 -13.28 -1.24
CA THR A 153 26.42 -12.19 -1.85
C THR A 153 27.83 -12.58 -2.30
N ALA A 154 28.47 -13.55 -1.64
CA ALA A 154 29.86 -13.91 -1.91
C ALA A 154 30.03 -15.04 -2.92
N THR A 155 29.08 -15.98 -2.98
CA THR A 155 29.23 -17.17 -3.84
C THR A 155 28.78 -16.93 -5.28
N THR A 156 29.41 -17.66 -6.19
CA THR A 156 29.00 -17.76 -7.60
C THR A 156 28.08 -18.97 -7.86
N ASN A 157 27.86 -19.82 -6.86
CA ASN A 157 27.03 -21.00 -6.99
C ASN A 157 25.52 -20.64 -6.90
N ASP A 158 24.81 -20.77 -8.02
CA ASP A 158 23.39 -20.43 -8.14
C ASP A 158 22.50 -21.19 -7.15
N GLU A 159 22.77 -22.47 -6.91
CA GLU A 159 21.96 -23.30 -6.01
C GLU A 159 22.10 -22.85 -4.55
N VAL A 160 23.32 -22.52 -4.13
CA VAL A 160 23.59 -21.99 -2.78
C VAL A 160 22.92 -20.62 -2.60
N ARG A 161 23.05 -19.71 -3.58
CA ARG A 161 22.38 -18.40 -3.55
C ARG A 161 20.87 -18.56 -3.42
N TYR A 162 20.29 -19.46 -4.21
CA TYR A 162 18.86 -19.73 -4.23
C TYR A 162 18.36 -20.29 -2.90
N LEU A 163 19.04 -21.31 -2.33
CA LEU A 163 18.69 -21.87 -1.02
C LEU A 163 18.82 -20.84 0.11
N ALA A 164 19.85 -19.99 0.08
CA ALA A 164 20.02 -18.94 1.07
C ALA A 164 18.93 -17.87 0.97
N LEU A 165 18.56 -17.47 -0.26
CA LEU A 165 17.46 -16.54 -0.51
C LEU A 165 16.11 -17.13 -0.07
N GLN A 166 15.89 -18.43 -0.31
CA GLN A 166 14.72 -19.15 0.21
C GLN A 166 14.69 -19.14 1.75
N ALA A 167 15.81 -19.45 2.42
CA ALA A 167 15.89 -19.44 3.88
C ALA A 167 15.46 -18.09 4.45
N VAL A 168 15.96 -16.99 3.87
CA VAL A 168 15.54 -15.63 4.22
C VAL A 168 14.05 -15.42 3.94
N SER A 169 13.55 -15.82 2.77
CA SER A 169 12.13 -15.64 2.42
C SER A 169 11.18 -16.36 3.38
N TYR A 170 11.45 -17.63 3.71
CA TYR A 170 10.64 -18.39 4.67
C TYR A 170 10.71 -17.78 6.07
N LEU A 171 11.89 -17.31 6.49
CA LEU A 171 12.06 -16.66 7.79
C LEU A 171 11.27 -15.35 7.86
N THR A 172 11.39 -14.47 6.85
CA THR A 172 10.62 -13.22 6.78
C THR A 172 9.12 -13.48 6.77
N ASN A 173 8.63 -14.43 5.96
CA ASN A 173 7.20 -14.76 5.92
C ASN A 173 6.68 -15.25 7.28
N SER A 174 7.49 -16.03 8.00
CA SER A 174 7.15 -16.52 9.34
C SER A 174 7.11 -15.36 10.34
N LEU A 175 8.03 -14.42 10.25
CA LEU A 175 8.02 -13.20 11.08
C LEU A 175 6.77 -12.34 10.80
N ILE A 176 6.43 -12.11 9.53
CA ILE A 176 5.20 -11.39 9.15
C ILE A 176 3.96 -12.08 9.75
N THR A 177 3.89 -13.42 9.65
CA THR A 177 2.80 -14.22 10.22
C THR A 177 2.73 -14.11 11.75
N LEU A 178 3.88 -14.16 12.43
CA LEU A 178 3.93 -14.02 13.89
C LEU A 178 3.55 -12.63 14.37
N THR A 179 3.94 -11.58 13.64
CA THR A 179 3.53 -10.21 13.97
C THR A 179 2.04 -10.01 13.80
N SER A 180 1.47 -10.47 12.68
CA SER A 180 0.03 -10.32 12.39
C SER A 180 -0.87 -11.12 13.33
N THR A 181 -0.37 -12.24 13.88
CA THR A 181 -1.09 -13.05 14.87
C THR A 181 -0.82 -12.63 16.32
N GLY A 182 0.04 -11.65 16.56
CA GLY A 182 0.44 -11.22 17.91
C GLY A 182 1.23 -12.27 18.70
N GLN A 183 1.83 -13.25 18.00
CA GLN A 183 2.59 -14.36 18.60
C GLN A 183 4.10 -14.11 18.59
N PHE A 184 4.56 -12.97 18.08
CA PHE A 184 5.97 -12.61 18.10
C PHE A 184 6.44 -12.34 19.54
N VAL A 185 7.35 -13.18 20.05
CA VAL A 185 7.83 -13.15 21.45
C VAL A 185 9.11 -12.31 21.60
N SER A 186 9.92 -12.24 20.56
CA SER A 186 11.16 -11.46 20.53
C SER A 186 10.90 -9.95 20.62
N ASP A 187 11.95 -9.20 20.99
CA ASP A 187 11.86 -7.75 21.06
C ASP A 187 11.80 -7.12 19.66
N VAL A 188 11.14 -5.96 19.58
CA VAL A 188 10.95 -5.20 18.34
C VAL A 188 12.28 -4.76 17.72
N VAL A 189 13.32 -4.51 18.53
CA VAL A 189 14.62 -4.04 18.03
C VAL A 189 15.30 -5.15 17.23
N SER A 190 15.26 -6.39 17.71
CA SER A 190 15.77 -7.56 17.00
C SER A 190 15.09 -7.76 15.64
N LEU A 191 13.76 -7.55 15.55
CA LEU A 191 13.02 -7.63 14.29
C LEU A 191 13.40 -6.51 13.31
N GLN A 192 13.56 -5.29 13.82
CA GLN A 192 14.03 -4.16 13.01
C GLN A 192 15.45 -4.42 12.50
N GLU A 193 16.39 -4.80 13.37
CA GLU A 193 17.77 -5.12 13.00
C GLU A 193 17.85 -6.23 11.95
N TYR A 194 17.08 -7.31 12.13
CA TYR A 194 16.94 -8.38 11.14
C TYR A 194 16.55 -7.82 9.78
N THR A 195 15.44 -7.08 9.73
CA THR A 195 14.87 -6.63 8.46
C THR A 195 15.75 -5.60 7.78
N PHE A 196 16.30 -4.64 8.52
CA PHE A 196 17.26 -3.68 7.97
C PHE A 196 18.52 -4.36 7.44
N THR A 197 19.02 -5.40 8.11
CA THR A 197 20.19 -6.14 7.66
C THR A 197 19.90 -6.85 6.33
N ILE A 198 18.75 -7.51 6.20
CA ILE A 198 18.32 -8.15 4.95
C ILE A 198 18.13 -7.12 3.83
N LEU A 199 17.35 -6.07 4.07
CA LEU A 199 17.03 -5.07 3.05
C LEU A 199 18.27 -4.33 2.55
N ASN A 200 19.18 -3.90 3.44
CA ASN A 200 20.40 -3.20 3.04
C ASN A 200 21.32 -4.07 2.17
N ASN A 201 21.57 -5.31 2.57
CA ASN A 201 22.49 -6.17 1.83
C ASN A 201 21.89 -6.62 0.49
N LEU A 202 20.64 -7.11 0.49
CA LEU A 202 20.02 -7.63 -0.72
C LEU A 202 19.69 -6.54 -1.73
N SER A 203 19.33 -5.33 -1.28
CA SER A 203 19.12 -4.20 -2.20
C SER A 203 20.43 -3.76 -2.86
N LEU A 204 21.55 -3.76 -2.12
CA LEU A 204 22.87 -3.48 -2.68
C LEU A 204 23.27 -4.53 -3.72
N THR A 205 23.02 -5.81 -3.44
CA THR A 205 23.24 -6.88 -4.43
C THR A 205 22.34 -6.72 -5.64
N PHE A 206 21.06 -6.37 -5.47
CA PHE A 206 20.13 -6.12 -6.57
C PHE A 206 20.57 -4.95 -7.47
N ARG A 207 21.15 -3.92 -6.87
CA ARG A 207 21.74 -2.80 -7.61
C ARG A 207 22.99 -3.20 -8.40
N THR A 208 23.88 -3.99 -7.80
CA THR A 208 25.22 -4.25 -8.36
C THR A 208 25.27 -5.46 -9.28
N ASN A 209 24.40 -6.46 -9.06
CA ASN A 209 24.33 -7.67 -9.85
C ASN A 209 23.62 -7.39 -11.20
N GLN A 210 24.24 -7.84 -12.30
CA GLN A 210 23.72 -7.71 -13.67
C GLN A 210 23.46 -9.07 -14.33
N GLU A 211 23.50 -10.15 -13.55
CA GLU A 211 23.25 -11.51 -13.98
C GLU A 211 21.77 -11.89 -13.78
N LYS A 212 21.43 -13.14 -14.12
CA LYS A 212 20.08 -13.71 -13.91
C LYS A 212 19.61 -13.59 -12.46
N PHE A 213 20.52 -13.67 -11.49
CA PHE A 213 20.22 -13.56 -10.06
C PHE A 213 19.57 -12.23 -9.67
N LYS A 214 19.76 -11.15 -10.45
CA LYS A 214 19.04 -9.89 -10.26
C LYS A 214 17.51 -10.08 -10.32
N PHE A 215 17.03 -10.95 -11.20
CA PHE A 215 15.60 -11.24 -11.34
C PHE A 215 15.07 -12.14 -10.22
N ASP A 216 15.91 -13.01 -9.64
CA ASP A 216 15.55 -13.77 -8.45
C ASP A 216 15.39 -12.83 -7.23
N LEU A 217 16.25 -11.80 -7.12
CA LEU A 217 16.10 -10.74 -6.12
C LEU A 217 14.87 -9.87 -6.36
N LEU A 218 14.54 -9.56 -7.62
CA LEU A 218 13.29 -8.86 -7.96
C LEU A 218 12.07 -9.65 -7.46
N ASP A 219 12.01 -10.95 -7.76
CA ASP A 219 10.94 -11.85 -7.34
C ASP A 219 10.84 -11.94 -5.81
N PHE A 220 11.98 -12.00 -5.13
CA PHE A 220 12.06 -11.95 -3.67
C PHE A 220 11.47 -10.66 -3.08
N PHE A 221 11.83 -9.49 -3.62
CA PHE A 221 11.29 -8.22 -3.15
C PHE A 221 9.78 -8.11 -3.39
N VAL A 222 9.31 -8.49 -4.58
CA VAL A 222 7.86 -8.54 -4.87
C VAL A 222 7.16 -9.40 -3.83
N LYS A 223 7.65 -10.61 -3.57
CA LYS A 223 7.06 -11.51 -2.55
C LYS A 223 7.02 -10.89 -1.17
N ILE A 224 8.13 -10.36 -0.67
CA ILE A 224 8.19 -9.77 0.67
C ILE A 224 7.20 -8.63 0.82
N PHE A 225 7.19 -7.68 -0.12
CA PHE A 225 6.31 -6.51 -0.02
C PHE A 225 4.84 -6.86 -0.29
N SER A 226 4.55 -7.89 -1.08
CA SER A 226 3.17 -8.40 -1.25
C SER A 226 2.61 -9.05 0.01
N TYR A 227 3.44 -9.72 0.82
CA TYR A 227 3.01 -10.33 2.08
C TYR A 227 3.08 -9.37 3.28
N MET A 228 3.79 -8.25 3.14
CA MET A 228 3.98 -7.30 4.21
C MET A 228 2.64 -6.70 4.67
N THR A 229 2.33 -6.83 5.96
CA THR A 229 1.11 -6.30 6.57
C THR A 229 1.34 -4.91 7.15
N ASP A 230 0.27 -4.11 7.31
CA ASP A 230 0.36 -2.78 7.92
C ASP A 230 1.02 -2.80 9.30
N GLN A 231 0.73 -3.83 10.11
CA GLN A 231 1.35 -4.01 11.42
C GLN A 231 2.86 -4.25 11.32
N PHE A 232 3.29 -5.11 10.40
CA PHE A 232 4.72 -5.36 10.18
C PHE A 232 5.41 -4.11 9.62
N SER A 233 4.81 -3.44 8.65
CA SER A 233 5.29 -2.17 8.08
C SER A 233 5.44 -1.11 9.17
N GLN A 234 4.44 -0.93 10.03
CA GLN A 234 4.52 0.01 11.15
C GLN A 234 5.68 -0.36 12.09
N ILE A 235 5.88 -1.62 12.42
CA ILE A 235 6.96 -2.00 13.33
C ILE A 235 8.34 -1.76 12.69
N VAL A 236 8.50 -2.10 11.41
CA VAL A 236 9.82 -2.23 10.78
C VAL A 236 10.22 -1.01 9.94
N LEU A 237 9.26 -0.35 9.31
CA LEU A 237 9.47 0.79 8.41
C LEU A 237 9.28 2.14 9.11
N LEU A 238 8.76 2.19 10.35
CA LEU A 238 8.78 3.40 11.18
C LEU A 238 10.20 3.71 11.63
N SER A 239 11.00 4.31 10.75
CA SER A 239 12.17 5.04 11.16
C SER A 239 11.78 6.50 11.39
N ASN A 240 12.11 7.04 12.56
CA ASN A 240 11.96 8.46 12.93
C ASN A 240 12.89 9.37 12.10
N LYS A 241 12.96 9.17 10.78
CA LYS A 241 13.93 9.82 9.92
C LYS A 241 13.21 10.70 8.92
N THR A 242 13.59 11.97 8.93
CA THR A 242 13.37 12.93 7.85
C THR A 242 13.98 12.50 6.50
N LYS A 243 14.63 11.32 6.44
CA LYS A 243 15.45 10.84 5.32
C LYS A 243 15.09 9.41 4.94
N LEU A 244 15.00 9.15 3.63
CA LEU A 244 14.84 7.82 3.06
C LEU A 244 16.07 6.93 3.35
N ASP A 245 15.82 5.67 3.68
CA ASP A 245 16.89 4.71 3.95
C ASP A 245 17.64 4.32 2.67
N GLU A 246 18.92 3.93 2.81
CA GLU A 246 19.79 3.61 1.67
C GLU A 246 19.28 2.44 0.82
N TRP A 247 18.69 1.42 1.46
CA TRP A 247 18.16 0.26 0.75
C TRP A 247 17.06 0.60 -0.25
N THR A 248 16.21 1.59 0.07
CA THR A 248 15.12 2.00 -0.83
C THR A 248 15.68 2.58 -2.12
N GLN A 249 16.80 3.29 -2.02
CA GLN A 249 17.49 3.86 -3.18
C GLN A 249 18.20 2.80 -3.98
N ASN A 250 18.83 1.82 -3.34
CA ASN A 250 19.44 0.70 -4.04
C ASN A 250 18.39 -0.07 -4.88
N ILE A 251 17.19 -0.30 -4.35
CA ILE A 251 16.09 -0.89 -5.12
C ILE A 251 15.68 0.02 -6.29
N ARG A 252 15.54 1.34 -6.06
CA ARG A 252 15.22 2.31 -7.11
C ARG A 252 16.22 2.29 -8.27
N PHE A 253 17.51 2.19 -7.99
CA PHE A 253 18.54 2.06 -9.03
C PHE A 253 18.41 0.76 -9.81
N GLY A 254 18.22 -0.38 -9.13
CA GLY A 254 18.02 -1.67 -9.80
C GLY A 254 16.77 -1.68 -10.69
N LEU A 255 15.66 -1.10 -10.21
CA LEU A 255 14.43 -0.93 -10.98
C LEU A 255 14.62 -0.01 -12.19
N LYS A 256 15.38 1.08 -12.04
CA LYS A 256 15.71 1.98 -13.15
C LYS A 256 16.45 1.25 -14.27
N GLU A 257 17.42 0.40 -13.93
CA GLU A 257 18.13 -0.40 -14.93
C GLU A 257 17.21 -1.41 -15.63
N ILE A 258 16.36 -2.11 -14.87
CA ILE A 258 15.41 -3.10 -15.41
C ILE A 258 14.38 -2.43 -16.33
N LEU A 259 13.70 -1.39 -15.86
CA LEU A 259 12.64 -0.72 -16.61
C LEU A 259 13.15 0.11 -17.80
N SER A 260 14.42 0.54 -17.79
CA SER A 260 15.03 1.20 -18.94
C SER A 260 15.55 0.20 -20.00
N SER A 261 15.56 -1.10 -19.68
CA SER A 261 16.06 -2.15 -20.56
C SER A 261 14.94 -2.75 -21.41
N LYS A 262 15.31 -3.29 -22.59
CA LYS A 262 14.39 -4.05 -23.44
C LYS A 262 14.23 -5.47 -22.89
N LEU A 263 13.40 -5.62 -21.87
CA LEU A 263 13.09 -6.91 -21.24
C LEU A 263 11.72 -7.44 -21.67
N ASP A 264 11.52 -8.74 -21.44
CA ASP A 264 10.27 -9.45 -21.61
C ASP A 264 9.20 -8.96 -20.62
N ASN A 265 7.93 -9.26 -20.92
CA ASN A 265 6.80 -8.76 -20.15
C ASN A 265 6.83 -9.24 -18.70
N GLU A 266 7.30 -10.46 -18.41
CA GLU A 266 7.30 -11.00 -17.04
C GLU A 266 8.18 -10.15 -16.09
N GLN A 267 9.39 -9.79 -16.52
CA GLN A 267 10.28 -8.98 -15.67
C GLN A 267 9.80 -7.54 -15.53
N ARG A 268 9.20 -6.99 -16.59
CA ARG A 268 8.58 -5.65 -16.54
C ARG A 268 7.41 -5.62 -15.57
N ASP A 269 6.54 -6.63 -15.63
CA ASP A 269 5.37 -6.77 -14.78
C ASP A 269 5.79 -6.85 -13.30
N LYS A 270 6.77 -7.69 -12.98
CA LYS A 270 7.34 -7.77 -11.62
C LYS A 270 7.97 -6.46 -11.17
N ALA A 271 8.67 -5.75 -12.06
CA ALA A 271 9.29 -4.47 -11.73
C ALA A 271 8.25 -3.37 -11.45
N LEU A 272 7.19 -3.26 -12.26
CA LEU A 272 6.08 -2.34 -12.01
C LEU A 272 5.30 -2.72 -10.75
N THR A 273 5.10 -4.01 -10.51
CA THR A 273 4.49 -4.52 -9.27
C THR A 273 5.32 -4.09 -8.06
N LEU A 274 6.65 -4.21 -8.11
CA LEU A 274 7.51 -3.76 -7.02
C LEU A 274 7.44 -2.23 -6.82
N VAL A 275 7.39 -1.43 -7.89
CA VAL A 275 7.18 0.03 -7.77
C VAL A 275 5.86 0.31 -7.04
N MET A 276 4.76 -0.30 -7.46
CA MET A 276 3.45 -0.13 -6.84
C MET A 276 3.47 -0.50 -5.35
N LEU A 277 4.09 -1.63 -4.99
CA LEU A 277 4.22 -2.07 -3.60
C LEU A 277 5.04 -1.08 -2.76
N LEU A 278 6.15 -0.55 -3.29
CA LEU A 278 6.99 0.43 -2.59
C LEU A 278 6.27 1.77 -2.43
N LEU A 279 5.47 2.19 -3.41
CA LEU A 279 4.61 3.37 -3.28
C LEU A 279 3.59 3.20 -2.15
N ASN A 280 3.02 2.00 -1.97
CA ASN A 280 2.07 1.72 -0.90
C ASN A 280 2.72 1.66 0.49
N HIS A 281 3.91 1.07 0.61
CA HIS A 281 4.58 0.88 1.91
C HIS A 281 5.50 2.03 2.34
N ILE A 282 6.11 2.75 1.39
CA ILE A 282 7.10 3.81 1.67
C ILE A 282 6.54 5.20 1.36
N GLY A 283 5.61 5.30 0.40
CA GLY A 283 4.97 6.55 0.00
C GLY A 283 5.64 7.27 -1.18
N LEU A 284 5.00 8.37 -1.59
CA LEU A 284 5.29 9.13 -2.80
C LEU A 284 6.72 9.67 -2.86
N LYS A 285 7.24 10.10 -1.70
CA LYS A 285 8.58 10.68 -1.58
C LYS A 285 9.67 9.73 -2.11
N TRP A 286 9.48 8.42 -2.02
CA TRP A 286 10.47 7.46 -2.53
C TRP A 286 10.67 7.54 -4.04
N LEU A 287 9.59 7.61 -4.81
CA LEU A 287 9.66 7.60 -6.28
C LEU A 287 10.02 8.98 -6.84
N PHE A 288 9.52 10.05 -6.21
CA PHE A 288 9.57 11.39 -6.80
C PHE A 288 10.54 12.37 -6.12
N SER A 289 10.99 12.11 -4.88
CA SER A 289 11.89 13.03 -4.15
C SER A 289 13.37 12.78 -4.46
N PRO A 290 14.20 13.83 -4.56
CA PRO A 290 15.64 13.71 -4.72
C PRO A 290 16.34 13.00 -3.55
N THR A 291 17.28 12.10 -3.86
CA THR A 291 18.02 11.28 -2.88
C THR A 291 19.01 12.02 -1.98
N THR A 292 19.40 13.24 -2.35
CA THR A 292 20.38 14.03 -1.60
C THR A 292 19.71 15.05 -0.68
N ASP A 293 20.21 15.08 0.56
CA ASP A 293 19.91 16.04 1.62
C ASP A 293 20.29 17.47 1.16
N LEU A 294 19.38 18.11 0.42
CA LEU A 294 19.54 19.49 0.02
C LEU A 294 19.04 20.37 1.16
N SER A 295 19.86 20.52 2.21
CA SER A 295 19.81 21.77 2.96
C SER A 295 20.04 22.90 1.95
N LEU A 296 19.02 23.73 1.75
CA LEU A 296 18.80 24.61 0.60
C LEU A 296 19.80 25.78 0.44
N LYS A 297 21.00 25.68 0.98
CA LYS A 297 22.01 26.72 0.88
C LYS A 297 23.03 26.49 -0.24
N GLN A 298 23.09 25.31 -0.87
CA GLN A 298 24.07 25.03 -1.93
C GLN A 298 23.57 24.03 -2.99
N ILE A 299 22.72 24.47 -3.92
CA ILE A 299 22.50 23.74 -5.18
C ILE A 299 23.70 24.02 -6.09
N SER A 300 24.51 23.00 -6.33
CA SER A 300 25.56 22.98 -7.34
C SER A 300 25.01 22.49 -8.68
N LYS A 301 25.68 22.78 -9.81
CA LYS A 301 25.29 22.23 -11.13
C LYS A 301 25.23 20.70 -11.18
N SER A 302 25.98 20.01 -10.30
CA SER A 302 25.92 18.55 -10.15
C SER A 302 24.66 18.06 -9.44
N SER A 303 24.12 18.81 -8.47
CA SER A 303 22.87 18.42 -7.78
C SER A 303 21.64 18.59 -8.68
N GLU A 304 21.58 19.62 -9.53
CA GLU A 304 20.46 19.79 -10.49
C GLU A 304 20.35 18.61 -11.47
N LYS A 305 21.49 18.08 -11.91
CA LYS A 305 21.54 16.91 -12.79
C LYS A 305 20.94 15.67 -12.11
N ASN A 306 21.24 15.46 -10.82
CA ASN A 306 20.74 14.31 -10.06
C ASN A 306 19.22 14.39 -9.83
N VAL A 307 18.69 15.56 -9.46
CA VAL A 307 17.24 15.77 -9.32
C VAL A 307 16.51 15.45 -10.64
N ASN A 308 17.05 15.93 -11.77
CA ASN A 308 16.44 15.68 -13.07
C ASN A 308 16.50 14.18 -13.45
N ASP A 309 17.59 13.49 -13.17
CA ASP A 309 17.72 12.05 -13.47
C ASP A 309 16.80 11.15 -12.62
N GLU A 310 16.38 11.63 -11.46
CA GLU A 310 15.41 11.01 -10.58
C GLU A 310 13.97 11.23 -11.03
N PHE A 311 13.62 12.47 -11.38
CA PHE A 311 12.31 12.78 -11.97
C PHE A 311 12.11 12.08 -13.33
N LYS A 312 13.17 11.94 -14.13
CA LYS A 312 13.15 11.13 -15.37
C LYS A 312 12.78 9.66 -15.11
N PHE A 313 13.25 9.08 -14.00
CA PHE A 313 12.89 7.71 -13.65
C PHE A 313 11.41 7.60 -13.26
N ALA A 314 10.91 8.51 -12.43
CA ALA A 314 9.49 8.56 -12.10
C ALA A 314 8.63 8.74 -13.37
N SER A 315 9.02 9.66 -14.26
CA SER A 315 8.38 9.87 -15.56
C SER A 315 8.37 8.60 -16.41
N LEU A 316 9.49 7.86 -16.47
CA LEU A 316 9.56 6.58 -17.18
C LEU A 316 8.56 5.56 -16.62
N VAL A 317 8.48 5.42 -15.29
CA VAL A 317 7.55 4.50 -14.62
C VAL A 317 6.09 4.81 -14.99
N VAL A 318 5.71 6.10 -14.95
CA VAL A 318 4.36 6.52 -15.33
C VAL A 318 4.09 6.26 -16.81
N GLN A 319 5.05 6.58 -17.69
CA GLN A 319 4.92 6.33 -19.12
C GLN A 319 4.77 4.85 -19.46
N LEU A 320 5.55 3.97 -18.82
CA LEU A 320 5.42 2.53 -18.98
C LEU A 320 4.05 2.03 -18.48
N SER A 321 3.60 2.52 -17.33
CA SER A 321 2.27 2.18 -16.79
C SER A 321 1.16 2.59 -17.77
N CYS A 322 1.24 3.79 -18.34
CA CYS A 322 0.33 4.27 -19.38
C CYS A 322 0.34 3.42 -20.66
N VAL A 323 1.50 2.88 -21.06
CA VAL A 323 1.60 1.98 -22.22
C VAL A 323 0.92 0.65 -21.89
N GLU A 324 1.24 0.03 -20.75
CA GLU A 324 0.66 -1.26 -20.36
C GLU A 324 -0.86 -1.16 -20.17
N ILE A 325 -1.37 -0.07 -19.59
CA ILE A 325 -2.83 0.17 -19.46
C ILE A 325 -3.50 0.14 -20.83
N ARG A 326 -2.99 0.90 -21.81
CA ARG A 326 -3.61 0.96 -23.14
C ARG A 326 -3.59 -0.38 -23.83
N LEU A 327 -2.46 -1.11 -23.76
CA LEU A 327 -2.35 -2.46 -24.31
C LEU A 327 -3.38 -3.41 -23.69
N MET A 328 -3.50 -3.43 -22.36
CA MET A 328 -4.47 -4.28 -21.66
C MET A 328 -5.92 -3.89 -21.94
N LEU A 329 -6.22 -2.59 -22.05
CA LEU A 329 -7.57 -2.13 -22.39
C LEU A 329 -7.94 -2.48 -23.84
N ASP A 330 -6.99 -2.37 -24.78
CA ASP A 330 -7.19 -2.81 -26.17
C ASP A 330 -7.46 -4.32 -26.22
N GLU A 331 -6.68 -5.13 -25.50
CA GLU A 331 -6.87 -6.58 -25.37
C GLU A 331 -8.24 -6.94 -24.76
N LEU A 332 -8.65 -6.24 -23.70
CA LEU A 332 -9.97 -6.43 -23.08
C LEU A 332 -11.11 -6.04 -24.03
N ALA A 333 -10.98 -4.91 -24.73
CA ALA A 333 -11.97 -4.47 -25.72
C ALA A 333 -12.17 -5.53 -26.82
N GLU A 334 -11.08 -6.11 -27.33
CA GLU A 334 -11.16 -7.21 -28.30
C GLU A 334 -11.84 -8.47 -27.73
N GLN A 335 -11.59 -8.82 -26.46
CA GLN A 335 -12.23 -9.96 -25.80
C GLN A 335 -13.74 -9.74 -25.63
N HIS A 336 -14.15 -8.53 -25.25
CA HIS A 336 -15.56 -8.14 -25.15
C HIS A 336 -16.28 -8.27 -26.50
N GLU A 337 -15.66 -7.83 -27.60
CA GLU A 337 -16.23 -7.99 -28.95
C GLU A 337 -16.40 -9.47 -29.35
N LYS A 338 -15.44 -10.32 -28.98
CA LYS A 338 -15.44 -11.76 -29.32
C LYS A 338 -16.32 -12.61 -28.40
N GLN A 339 -16.92 -12.02 -27.35
CA GLN A 339 -17.67 -12.72 -26.29
C GLN A 339 -16.86 -13.83 -25.57
N GLU A 340 -15.53 -13.77 -25.65
CA GLU A 340 -14.61 -14.69 -24.99
C GLU A 340 -14.26 -14.11 -23.62
N PHE A 341 -15.16 -14.27 -22.64
CA PHE A 341 -14.89 -13.85 -21.25
C PHE A 341 -13.98 -14.87 -20.56
N GLN A 342 -12.68 -14.82 -20.88
CA GLN A 342 -11.64 -15.35 -20.01
C GLN A 342 -10.68 -14.20 -19.71
N LEU A 343 -10.89 -13.57 -18.55
CA LEU A 343 -9.92 -12.64 -17.99
C LEU A 343 -8.60 -13.39 -17.80
N ASP A 344 -7.58 -12.95 -18.53
CA ASP A 344 -6.24 -13.41 -18.31
C ASP A 344 -5.79 -12.93 -16.93
N LYS A 345 -5.25 -13.85 -16.12
CA LYS A 345 -4.71 -13.56 -14.78
C LYS A 345 -3.72 -12.40 -14.78
N ARG A 346 -3.04 -12.15 -15.91
CA ARG A 346 -2.17 -10.99 -16.06
C ARG A 346 -2.95 -9.67 -15.93
N HIS A 347 -4.12 -9.55 -16.56
CA HIS A 347 -4.94 -8.33 -16.54
C HIS A 347 -5.44 -8.01 -15.13
N GLU A 348 -5.94 -9.04 -14.42
CA GLU A 348 -6.42 -8.92 -13.04
C GLU A 348 -5.36 -8.34 -12.10
N VAL A 349 -4.09 -8.63 -12.34
CA VAL A 349 -2.97 -8.15 -11.50
C VAL A 349 -2.39 -6.83 -12.02
N MET A 350 -2.11 -6.75 -13.32
CA MET A 350 -1.32 -5.66 -13.88
C MET A 350 -2.14 -4.40 -14.10
N LEU A 351 -3.43 -4.49 -14.42
CA LEU A 351 -4.25 -3.32 -14.64
C LEU A 351 -4.43 -2.50 -13.34
N PRO A 352 -4.81 -3.09 -12.18
CA PRO A 352 -4.82 -2.38 -10.91
C PRO A 352 -3.43 -1.89 -10.48
N THR A 353 -2.37 -2.64 -10.79
CA THR A 353 -0.98 -2.25 -10.50
C THR A 353 -0.63 -0.93 -11.19
N CYS A 354 -0.85 -0.85 -12.51
CA CYS A 354 -0.57 0.35 -13.28
C CYS A 354 -1.49 1.52 -12.91
N TYR A 355 -2.77 1.26 -12.64
CA TYR A 355 -3.70 2.28 -12.14
C TYR A 355 -3.26 2.86 -10.80
N THR A 356 -2.82 2.03 -9.87
CA THR A 356 -2.28 2.49 -8.58
C THR A 356 -1.08 3.41 -8.78
N ILE A 357 -0.16 3.07 -9.69
CA ILE A 357 0.97 3.95 -10.02
C ILE A 357 0.47 5.31 -10.54
N LEU A 358 -0.53 5.35 -11.42
CA LEU A 358 -1.09 6.61 -11.92
C LEU A 358 -1.74 7.44 -10.82
N GLU A 359 -2.55 6.83 -9.96
CA GLU A 359 -3.21 7.52 -8.83
C GLU A 359 -2.19 8.14 -7.89
N ARG A 360 -1.16 7.39 -7.50
CA ARG A 360 -0.06 7.90 -6.68
C ARG A 360 0.71 9.03 -7.37
N SER A 361 0.80 9.00 -8.69
CA SER A 361 1.43 10.06 -9.48
C SER A 361 0.58 11.32 -9.51
N ILE A 362 -0.75 11.19 -9.62
CA ILE A 362 -1.71 12.30 -9.53
C ILE A 362 -1.67 12.91 -8.14
N GLU A 363 -1.70 12.08 -7.09
CA GLU A 363 -1.58 12.49 -5.67
C GLU A 363 -0.32 13.36 -5.47
N TYR A 364 0.83 12.89 -5.96
CA TYR A 364 2.09 13.62 -5.85
C TYR A 364 2.09 14.96 -6.59
N LEU A 365 1.54 15.00 -7.81
CA LEU A 365 1.48 16.24 -8.60
C LEU A 365 0.54 17.28 -7.96
N SER A 366 -0.58 16.84 -7.40
CA SER A 366 -1.51 17.69 -6.65
C SER A 366 -0.89 18.22 -5.35
N GLU A 367 -0.14 17.40 -4.61
CA GLU A 367 0.62 17.88 -3.43
C GLU A 367 1.62 18.99 -3.81
N ILE A 368 2.34 18.83 -4.92
CA ILE A 368 3.26 19.88 -5.40
C ILE A 368 2.51 21.15 -5.77
N GLU A 369 1.41 21.05 -6.51
CA GLU A 369 0.64 22.22 -6.94
C GLU A 369 0.16 23.03 -5.73
N ASN A 370 -0.44 22.36 -4.74
CA ASN A 370 -0.88 22.99 -3.50
C ASN A 370 0.25 23.71 -2.75
N LEU A 371 1.44 23.09 -2.71
CA LEU A 371 2.63 23.70 -2.09
C LEU A 371 3.17 24.90 -2.87
N LEU A 372 3.06 24.90 -4.19
CA LEU A 372 3.44 26.03 -5.03
C LEU A 372 2.47 27.21 -4.86
N GLU A 373 1.18 26.93 -4.63
CA GLU A 373 0.16 27.96 -4.41
C GLU A 373 0.24 28.61 -3.02
N SER A 374 0.58 27.86 -1.96
CA SER A 374 0.42 28.32 -0.58
C SER A 374 1.42 29.40 -0.14
N GLN A 375 2.49 29.67 -0.91
CA GLN A 375 3.58 30.60 -0.57
C GLN A 375 4.21 30.42 0.83
N GLU A 376 3.80 29.42 1.61
CA GLU A 376 4.47 29.03 2.84
C GLU A 376 5.89 28.63 2.46
N THR A 377 6.85 29.32 3.08
CA THR A 377 8.28 29.19 2.88
C THR A 377 8.68 27.80 2.40
N SER A 378 8.93 27.72 1.09
CA SER A 378 9.96 26.90 0.46
C SER A 378 10.92 26.37 1.52
N ILE A 379 10.97 25.05 1.80
CA ILE A 379 12.25 24.40 2.13
C ILE A 379 12.27 22.85 2.08
N GLU A 380 11.17 22.11 2.27
CA GLU A 380 11.30 20.63 2.36
C GLU A 380 10.91 19.83 1.10
N LEU A 381 10.04 20.37 0.24
CA LEU A 381 9.66 19.74 -1.04
C LEU A 381 10.06 20.56 -2.28
N ALA A 382 10.40 21.84 -2.11
CA ALA A 382 10.75 22.78 -3.19
C ALA A 382 12.17 22.63 -3.76
N GLY A 383 12.75 21.43 -3.70
CA GLY A 383 13.99 21.07 -4.40
C GLY A 383 13.76 20.59 -5.84
N VAL A 384 12.51 20.50 -6.29
CA VAL A 384 12.19 19.94 -7.61
C VAL A 384 12.26 21.01 -8.68
N ASN A 385 13.42 21.13 -9.32
CA ASN A 385 13.50 21.75 -10.64
C ASN A 385 12.88 20.77 -11.65
N LEU A 386 11.55 20.72 -11.67
CA LEU A 386 10.79 19.89 -12.60
C LEU A 386 11.00 20.42 -14.01
N ASP A 387 11.53 19.58 -14.88
CA ASP A 387 11.70 19.91 -16.29
C ASP A 387 10.30 20.13 -16.91
N PRO A 388 9.96 21.37 -17.34
CA PRO A 388 8.64 21.66 -17.89
C PRO A 388 8.31 20.83 -19.13
N GLU A 389 9.32 20.45 -19.93
CA GLU A 389 9.12 19.61 -21.10
C GLU A 389 8.72 18.18 -20.70
N LEU A 390 9.34 17.64 -19.64
CA LEU A 390 8.98 16.33 -19.09
C LEU A 390 7.57 16.34 -18.50
N LEU A 391 7.18 17.40 -17.79
CA LEU A 391 5.83 17.55 -17.25
C LEU A 391 4.78 17.64 -18.35
N LEU A 392 5.01 18.44 -19.39
CA LEU A 392 4.10 18.54 -20.53
C LEU A 392 3.96 17.20 -21.25
N ARG A 393 5.06 16.46 -21.43
CA ARG A 393 5.03 15.12 -22.02
C ARG A 393 4.30 14.12 -21.14
N LEU A 394 4.48 14.19 -19.83
CA LEU A 394 3.79 13.35 -18.86
C LEU A 394 2.28 13.61 -18.93
N LYS A 395 1.87 14.88 -18.85
CA LYS A 395 0.48 15.30 -19.02
C LYS A 395 -0.10 14.78 -20.32
N GLY A 396 0.57 15.00 -21.46
CA GLY A 396 0.10 14.50 -22.75
C GLY A 396 -0.07 12.97 -22.79
N THR A 397 0.86 12.21 -22.20
CA THR A 397 0.78 10.75 -22.13
C THR A 397 -0.36 10.26 -21.23
N MET A 398 -0.55 10.91 -20.08
CA MET A 398 -1.64 10.59 -19.16
C MET A 398 -3.00 10.97 -19.76
N THR A 399 -3.14 12.16 -20.36
CA THR A 399 -4.36 12.58 -21.06
C THR A 399 -4.77 11.55 -22.13
N GLU A 400 -3.82 11.06 -22.93
CA GLU A 400 -4.11 10.01 -23.91
C GLU A 400 -4.60 8.72 -23.23
N THR A 401 -3.94 8.31 -22.15
CA THR A 401 -4.30 7.09 -21.42
C THR A 401 -5.69 7.20 -20.79
N PHE A 402 -6.05 8.35 -20.22
CA PHE A 402 -7.38 8.59 -19.67
C PHE A 402 -8.46 8.66 -20.76
N ARG A 403 -8.13 9.11 -21.97
CA ARG A 403 -9.06 8.98 -23.10
C ARG A 403 -9.39 7.51 -23.39
N TYR A 404 -8.39 6.63 -23.44
CA TYR A 404 -8.61 5.19 -23.61
C TYR A 404 -9.44 4.59 -22.46
N ILE A 405 -9.19 4.99 -21.22
CA ILE A 405 -9.99 4.54 -20.07
C ILE A 405 -11.46 4.98 -20.22
N ILE A 406 -11.71 6.23 -20.64
CA ILE A 406 -13.07 6.71 -20.89
C ILE A 406 -13.75 5.91 -22.01
N GLU A 407 -13.06 5.71 -23.13
CA GLU A 407 -13.58 4.94 -24.27
C GLU A 407 -13.93 3.50 -23.87
N TYR A 408 -13.05 2.84 -23.11
CA TYR A 408 -13.31 1.51 -22.55
C TYR A 408 -14.56 1.49 -21.67
N LEU A 409 -14.69 2.43 -20.72
CA LEU A 409 -15.84 2.48 -19.82
C LEU A 409 -17.16 2.77 -20.55
N VAL A 410 -17.13 3.64 -21.56
CA VAL A 410 -18.29 3.94 -22.41
C VAL A 410 -18.70 2.70 -23.21
N ASN A 411 -17.75 1.96 -23.79
CA ASN A 411 -18.03 0.71 -24.50
C ASN A 411 -18.62 -0.37 -23.57
N VAL A 412 -18.05 -0.53 -22.36
CA VAL A 412 -18.57 -1.46 -21.35
C VAL A 412 -20.02 -1.12 -20.98
N LYS A 413 -20.33 0.18 -20.78
CA LYS A 413 -21.71 0.63 -20.52
C LYS A 413 -22.69 0.20 -21.62
N GLU A 414 -22.30 0.32 -22.88
CA GLU A 414 -23.20 0.02 -24.01
C GLU A 414 -23.44 -1.49 -24.20
N THR A 415 -22.50 -2.32 -23.75
CA THR A 415 -22.47 -3.76 -24.04
C THR A 415 -22.82 -4.64 -22.84
N THR A 416 -22.70 -4.13 -21.62
CA THR A 416 -22.77 -4.93 -20.39
C THR A 416 -23.81 -4.37 -19.41
N PRO A 417 -24.69 -5.22 -18.84
CA PRO A 417 -25.66 -4.76 -17.85
C PRO A 417 -24.97 -4.37 -16.54
N ILE A 418 -25.53 -3.36 -15.85
CA ILE A 418 -24.95 -2.74 -14.65
C ILE A 418 -24.66 -3.74 -13.51
N GLU A 419 -25.48 -4.78 -13.38
CA GLU A 419 -25.33 -5.80 -12.34
C GLU A 419 -24.05 -6.65 -12.50
N LYS A 420 -23.57 -6.78 -13.75
CA LYS A 420 -22.30 -7.43 -14.05
C LYS A 420 -21.13 -6.46 -13.90
N ILE A 421 -21.32 -5.21 -14.35
CA ILE A 421 -20.31 -4.14 -14.24
C ILE A 421 -19.82 -3.95 -12.81
N ILE A 422 -20.73 -3.96 -11.83
CA ILE A 422 -20.37 -3.72 -10.43
C ILE A 422 -19.62 -4.91 -9.80
N ARG A 423 -19.58 -6.06 -10.48
CA ARG A 423 -18.78 -7.23 -10.07
C ARG A 423 -17.48 -7.35 -10.83
N ASP A 424 -17.25 -6.49 -11.82
CA ASP A 424 -16.04 -6.51 -12.64
C ASP A 424 -14.97 -5.63 -12.00
N GLU A 425 -13.97 -6.29 -11.38
CA GLU A 425 -12.88 -5.61 -10.68
C GLU A 425 -12.07 -4.69 -11.60
N SER A 426 -11.95 -5.01 -12.89
CA SER A 426 -11.24 -4.17 -13.86
C SER A 426 -11.99 -2.86 -14.08
N VAL A 427 -13.31 -2.94 -14.27
CA VAL A 427 -14.16 -1.76 -14.47
C VAL A 427 -14.19 -0.89 -13.21
N LEU A 428 -14.29 -1.50 -12.02
CA LEU A 428 -14.23 -0.77 -10.76
C LEU A 428 -12.88 -0.06 -10.57
N ALA A 429 -11.77 -0.73 -10.89
CA ALA A 429 -10.44 -0.14 -10.84
C ALA A 429 -10.29 1.01 -11.85
N SER A 430 -10.84 0.87 -13.07
CA SER A 430 -10.88 1.93 -14.08
C SER A 430 -11.69 3.16 -13.62
N ILE A 431 -12.83 2.96 -12.96
CA ILE A 431 -13.64 4.05 -12.40
C ILE A 431 -12.87 4.79 -11.30
N ARG A 432 -12.17 4.05 -10.44
CA ARG A 432 -11.38 4.62 -9.33
C ARG A 432 -10.28 5.54 -9.82
N VAL A 433 -9.45 5.07 -10.76
CA VAL A 433 -8.36 5.88 -11.33
C VAL A 433 -8.91 7.05 -12.16
N LEU A 434 -10.02 6.85 -12.89
CA LEU A 434 -10.66 7.93 -13.65
C LEU A 434 -11.19 9.02 -12.72
N SER A 435 -11.75 8.63 -11.57
CA SER A 435 -12.25 9.57 -10.57
C SER A 435 -11.11 10.40 -9.96
N ALA A 436 -9.95 9.78 -9.70
CA ALA A 436 -8.74 10.49 -9.26
C ALA A 436 -8.27 11.51 -10.31
N TRP A 437 -8.33 11.18 -11.59
CA TRP A 437 -7.97 12.12 -12.66
C TRP A 437 -8.97 13.27 -12.83
N PHE A 438 -10.27 12.98 -12.84
CA PHE A 438 -11.31 14.00 -12.96
C PHE A 438 -11.34 14.95 -11.75
N ALA A 439 -10.83 14.55 -10.59
CA ALA A 439 -10.68 15.43 -9.45
C ALA A 439 -9.68 16.57 -9.71
N GLU A 440 -8.67 16.35 -10.55
CA GLU A 440 -7.56 17.31 -10.77
C GLU A 440 -7.56 17.91 -12.19
N GLU A 441 -8.04 17.21 -13.22
CA GLU A 441 -7.88 17.61 -14.62
C GLU A 441 -9.21 17.64 -15.40
N SER A 442 -9.37 18.69 -16.22
CA SER A 442 -10.61 18.96 -16.98
C SER A 442 -10.42 19.15 -18.49
N SER A 443 -9.22 18.92 -19.04
CA SER A 443 -8.93 19.18 -20.47
C SER A 443 -9.71 18.33 -21.48
N LEU A 444 -10.28 17.19 -21.07
CA LEU A 444 -11.07 16.29 -21.93
C LEU A 444 -12.57 16.56 -21.83
N GLU A 445 -13.01 17.83 -21.88
CA GLU A 445 -14.39 18.22 -21.54
C GLU A 445 -15.47 17.42 -22.28
N LYS A 446 -15.25 17.10 -23.56
CA LYS A 446 -16.20 16.32 -24.38
C LYS A 446 -16.28 14.86 -23.93
N GLU A 447 -15.15 14.20 -23.80
CA GLU A 447 -15.04 12.81 -23.37
C GLU A 447 -15.52 12.65 -21.91
N ILE A 448 -15.18 13.61 -21.05
CA ILE A 448 -15.72 13.72 -19.68
C ILE A 448 -17.25 13.75 -19.71
N SER A 449 -17.83 14.62 -20.55
CA SER A 449 -19.29 14.76 -20.64
C SER A 449 -19.97 13.47 -21.13
N GLN A 450 -19.28 12.64 -21.92
CA GLN A 450 -19.76 11.32 -22.34
C GLN A 450 -19.64 10.26 -21.23
N ALA A 451 -18.66 10.38 -20.34
CA ALA A 451 -18.47 9.46 -19.21
C ALA A 451 -19.43 9.74 -18.04
N ILE A 452 -19.83 11.00 -17.81
CA ILE A 452 -20.71 11.40 -16.70
C ILE A 452 -22.01 10.56 -16.59
N PRO A 453 -22.75 10.32 -17.69
CA PRO A 453 -23.95 9.48 -17.65
C PRO A 453 -23.69 8.09 -17.08
N PHE A 454 -22.53 7.49 -17.38
CA PHE A 454 -22.15 6.18 -16.86
C PHE A 454 -21.88 6.22 -15.35
N LEU A 455 -21.07 7.19 -14.89
CA LEU A 455 -20.75 7.36 -13.47
C LEU A 455 -22.00 7.59 -12.61
N ILE A 456 -22.94 8.40 -13.12
CA ILE A 456 -24.23 8.67 -12.49
C ILE A 456 -25.07 7.39 -12.38
N GLU A 457 -25.15 6.59 -13.44
CA GLU A 457 -25.92 5.35 -13.46
C GLU A 457 -25.42 4.35 -12.41
N ILE A 458 -24.09 4.20 -12.32
CA ILE A 458 -23.44 3.37 -11.28
C ILE A 458 -23.76 3.89 -9.88
N CYS A 459 -23.62 5.19 -9.65
CA CYS A 459 -23.95 5.78 -8.35
C CYS A 459 -25.42 5.55 -7.97
N GLN A 460 -26.35 5.65 -8.93
CA GLN A 460 -27.78 5.38 -8.69
C GLN A 460 -28.02 3.93 -8.28
N TYR A 461 -27.34 2.99 -8.93
CA TYR A 461 -27.47 1.58 -8.61
C TYR A 461 -26.91 1.27 -7.22
N CYS A 462 -25.70 1.74 -6.90
CA CYS A 462 -25.07 1.55 -5.58
C CYS A 462 -25.91 2.11 -4.42
N LEU A 463 -26.54 3.28 -4.60
CA LEU A 463 -27.39 3.88 -3.58
C LEU A 463 -28.69 3.11 -3.33
N LYS A 464 -29.25 2.46 -4.36
CA LYS A 464 -30.50 1.67 -4.25
C LYS A 464 -30.28 0.33 -3.55
N ASP A 465 -29.23 -0.39 -3.94
CA ASP A 465 -29.04 -1.79 -3.54
C ASP A 465 -28.14 -1.95 -2.30
N ASN A 466 -27.73 -0.85 -1.64
CA ASN A 466 -26.86 -0.86 -0.44
C ASN A 466 -25.63 -1.76 -0.61
N ILE A 467 -24.91 -1.54 -1.70
CA ILE A 467 -23.71 -2.31 -2.04
C ILE A 467 -22.57 -1.95 -1.07
N GLU A 468 -21.75 -2.94 -0.70
CA GLU A 468 -20.61 -2.76 0.22
C GLU A 468 -19.56 -1.77 -0.30
N VAL A 469 -19.44 -1.61 -1.63
CA VAL A 469 -18.50 -0.67 -2.26
C VAL A 469 -19.14 0.71 -2.40
N ASP A 470 -18.60 1.69 -1.69
CA ASP A 470 -19.05 3.08 -1.76
C ASP A 470 -18.45 3.81 -2.97
N LEU A 471 -18.87 3.41 -4.17
CA LEU A 471 -18.48 4.07 -5.42
C LEU A 471 -18.92 5.54 -5.46
N VAL A 472 -19.93 5.92 -4.68
CA VAL A 472 -20.39 7.31 -4.59
C VAL A 472 -19.31 8.17 -3.94
N LYS A 473 -18.71 7.72 -2.83
CA LYS A 473 -17.58 8.42 -2.19
C LYS A 473 -16.38 8.56 -3.12
N ILE A 474 -16.10 7.55 -3.93
CA ILE A 474 -14.97 7.57 -4.88
C ILE A 474 -15.15 8.64 -5.97
N VAL A 475 -16.38 8.85 -6.45
CA VAL A 475 -16.65 9.79 -7.57
C VAL A 475 -16.92 11.22 -7.10
N ILE A 476 -17.20 11.46 -5.81
CA ILE A 476 -17.48 12.81 -5.28
C ILE A 476 -16.38 13.84 -5.62
N PRO A 477 -15.07 13.57 -5.42
CA PRO A 477 -14.01 14.52 -5.79
C PRO A 477 -14.03 14.89 -7.28
N ALA A 478 -14.29 13.91 -8.15
CA ALA A 478 -14.46 14.16 -9.59
C ALA A 478 -15.63 15.10 -9.86
N PHE A 479 -16.83 14.81 -9.32
CA PHE A 479 -17.99 15.69 -9.54
C PHE A 479 -17.79 17.08 -8.95
N LEU A 480 -17.04 17.23 -7.86
CA LEU A 480 -16.71 18.52 -7.28
C LEU A 480 -15.92 19.39 -8.27
N ASN A 481 -14.92 18.83 -8.95
CA ASN A 481 -14.12 19.54 -9.95
C ASN A 481 -14.86 19.77 -11.28
N LEU A 482 -15.78 18.86 -11.65
CA LEU A 482 -16.49 18.93 -12.93
C LEU A 482 -17.71 19.86 -12.94
N THR A 483 -18.44 19.97 -11.82
CA THR A 483 -19.69 20.75 -11.76
C THR A 483 -19.56 22.28 -11.86
N PRO A 484 -18.40 22.91 -11.64
CA PRO A 484 -18.16 24.30 -12.03
C PRO A 484 -18.15 24.53 -13.55
N LEU A 485 -17.82 23.51 -14.35
CA LEU A 485 -17.66 23.61 -15.81
C LEU A 485 -19.01 23.51 -16.53
N ASP A 486 -19.21 24.25 -17.61
CA ASP A 486 -20.52 24.38 -18.28
C ASP A 486 -21.04 23.06 -18.86
N GLN A 487 -20.30 22.40 -19.77
CA GLN A 487 -20.79 21.17 -20.42
C GLN A 487 -20.87 19.98 -19.44
N PRO A 488 -19.86 19.72 -18.58
CA PRO A 488 -19.93 18.66 -17.60
C PRO A 488 -21.08 18.88 -16.59
N ARG A 489 -21.33 20.11 -16.14
CA ARG A 489 -22.47 20.44 -15.27
C ARG A 489 -23.81 20.15 -15.96
N GLU A 490 -23.97 20.56 -17.22
CA GLU A 490 -25.20 20.30 -17.96
C GLU A 490 -25.46 18.79 -18.10
N ALA A 491 -24.43 18.02 -18.47
CA ALA A 491 -24.50 16.56 -18.53
C ALA A 491 -24.86 15.94 -17.17
N PHE A 492 -24.23 16.42 -16.09
CA PHE A 492 -24.47 15.96 -14.73
C PHE A 492 -25.93 16.18 -14.29
N ILE A 493 -26.45 17.38 -14.53
CA ILE A 493 -27.84 17.73 -14.18
C ILE A 493 -28.82 16.93 -15.04
N ALA A 494 -28.58 16.82 -16.35
CA ALA A 494 -29.48 16.16 -17.30
C ALA A 494 -29.70 14.68 -16.99
N HIS A 495 -28.71 14.00 -16.42
CA HIS A 495 -28.78 12.57 -16.10
C HIS A 495 -29.17 12.28 -14.64
N GLY A 496 -29.55 13.31 -13.88
CA GLY A 496 -30.05 13.14 -12.50
C GLY A 496 -28.95 13.11 -11.44
N GLY A 497 -27.75 13.61 -11.73
CA GLY A 497 -26.66 13.72 -10.76
C GLY A 497 -27.05 14.51 -9.52
N THR A 498 -27.86 15.57 -9.66
CA THR A 498 -28.39 16.33 -8.53
C THR A 498 -29.12 15.45 -7.53
N GLN A 499 -30.01 14.56 -7.99
CA GLN A 499 -30.80 13.71 -7.10
C GLN A 499 -29.91 12.70 -6.36
N ILE A 500 -28.87 12.17 -7.01
CA ILE A 500 -27.88 11.26 -6.39
C ILE A 500 -27.20 11.96 -5.22
N ILE A 501 -26.72 13.18 -5.42
CA ILE A 501 -26.00 13.94 -4.39
C ILE A 501 -26.92 14.31 -3.23
N ILE A 502 -28.17 14.70 -3.51
CA ILE A 502 -29.18 14.94 -2.47
C ILE A 502 -29.44 13.67 -1.66
N ASN A 503 -29.65 12.52 -2.33
CA ASN A 503 -29.87 11.25 -1.67
C ASN A 503 -28.66 10.80 -0.83
N CYS A 504 -27.44 10.99 -1.35
CA CYS A 504 -26.20 10.71 -0.65
C CYS A 504 -26.10 11.55 0.64
N LEU A 505 -26.28 12.86 0.55
CA LEU A 505 -26.24 13.76 1.71
C LEU A 505 -27.30 13.40 2.75
N MET A 506 -28.54 13.12 2.32
CA MET A 506 -29.61 12.69 3.23
C MET A 506 -29.30 11.36 3.92
N LYS A 507 -28.72 10.39 3.19
CA LYS A 507 -28.32 9.09 3.76
C LYS A 507 -27.21 9.27 4.79
N SER A 508 -26.16 10.03 4.46
CA SER A 508 -25.06 10.34 5.38
C SER A 508 -25.57 11.03 6.66
N TRP A 509 -26.50 11.98 6.53
CA TRP A 509 -27.08 12.66 7.68
C TRP A 509 -28.01 11.78 8.53
N SER A 510 -28.75 10.86 7.89
CA SER A 510 -29.69 9.98 8.59
C SER A 510 -28.99 8.88 9.41
N ASN A 511 -27.78 8.48 9.00
CA ASN A 511 -26.98 7.44 9.66
C ASN A 511 -26.17 7.95 10.87
N LYS A 512 -26.39 9.20 11.27
CA LYS A 512 -25.68 9.86 12.36
C LYS A 512 -25.95 9.19 13.70
N GLU A 513 -24.88 8.86 14.44
CA GLU A 513 -24.99 8.22 15.76
C GLU A 513 -25.26 9.23 16.89
N ASP A 514 -24.60 10.40 16.84
CA ASP A 514 -24.75 11.47 17.84
C ASP A 514 -25.18 12.78 17.19
N TYR A 515 -26.42 13.21 17.45
CA TYR A 515 -26.97 14.46 16.94
C TYR A 515 -26.46 15.73 17.64
N ASN A 516 -25.58 15.62 18.65
CA ASN A 516 -25.06 16.76 19.39
C ASN A 516 -23.64 17.19 18.97
N ASN A 517 -22.93 16.36 18.22
CA ASN A 517 -21.59 16.68 17.71
C ASN A 517 -21.48 16.27 16.24
N ILE A 518 -20.47 16.76 15.51
CA ILE A 518 -20.15 16.29 14.17
C ILE A 518 -18.70 15.81 14.18
N SER A 519 -18.45 14.54 13.86
CA SER A 519 -17.11 13.97 13.76
C SER A 519 -16.44 14.35 12.44
N ASP A 520 -15.11 14.26 12.35
CA ASP A 520 -14.40 14.60 11.10
C ASP A 520 -14.76 13.66 9.94
N SER A 521 -15.06 12.39 10.23
CA SER A 521 -15.58 11.44 9.23
C SER A 521 -16.94 11.90 8.68
N GLU A 522 -17.84 12.36 9.55
CA GLU A 522 -19.13 12.89 9.12
C GLU A 522 -18.98 14.19 8.34
N VAL A 523 -18.01 15.04 8.70
CA VAL A 523 -17.72 16.25 7.91
C VAL A 523 -17.30 15.87 6.50
N SER A 524 -16.37 14.93 6.35
CA SER A 524 -15.90 14.45 5.03
C SER A 524 -17.06 13.92 4.17
N ASP A 525 -17.98 13.17 4.78
CA ASP A 525 -19.14 12.59 4.10
C ASP A 525 -20.20 13.60 3.66
N ILE A 526 -20.24 14.80 4.26
CA ILE A 526 -21.26 15.83 3.99
C ILE A 526 -20.70 16.95 3.11
N LEU A 527 -19.44 17.35 3.34
CA LEU A 527 -18.87 18.56 2.75
C LEU A 527 -18.78 18.47 1.22
N GLY A 528 -18.25 17.38 0.68
CA GLY A 528 -18.12 17.17 -0.77
C GLY A 528 -19.47 17.22 -1.50
N PRO A 529 -20.48 16.42 -1.09
CA PRO A 529 -21.84 16.49 -1.64
C PRO A 529 -22.43 17.91 -1.57
N LEU A 530 -22.26 18.60 -0.45
CA LEU A 530 -22.77 19.97 -0.27
C LEU A 530 -22.10 20.95 -1.24
N GLN A 531 -20.79 20.87 -1.42
CA GLN A 531 -20.04 21.72 -2.36
C GLN A 531 -20.43 21.48 -3.82
N ILE A 532 -20.71 20.22 -4.21
CA ILE A 532 -21.27 19.91 -5.53
C ILE A 532 -22.62 20.63 -5.73
N LEU A 533 -23.51 20.59 -4.74
CA LEU A 533 -24.79 21.28 -4.82
C LEU A 533 -24.62 22.81 -4.87
N LEU A 534 -23.65 23.35 -4.13
CA LEU A 534 -23.29 24.77 -4.19
C LEU A 534 -22.85 25.19 -5.59
N ASN A 535 -21.98 24.45 -6.27
CA ASN A 535 -21.56 24.73 -7.64
C ASN A 535 -22.76 24.86 -8.59
N ILE A 536 -23.75 23.97 -8.43
CA ILE A 536 -24.98 23.99 -9.24
C ILE A 536 -25.88 25.17 -8.86
N VAL A 537 -26.07 25.43 -7.57
CA VAL A 537 -26.93 26.52 -7.07
C VAL A 537 -26.39 27.90 -7.42
N VAL A 538 -25.07 28.06 -7.44
CA VAL A 538 -24.41 29.32 -7.83
C VAL A 538 -24.67 29.61 -9.31
N SER A 539 -24.56 28.60 -10.18
CA SER A 539 -24.65 28.76 -11.64
C SER A 539 -26.07 28.67 -12.22
N GLU A 540 -26.91 27.77 -11.71
CA GLU A 540 -28.24 27.45 -12.27
C GLU A 540 -29.37 27.52 -11.22
N ARG A 541 -29.27 28.49 -10.31
CA ARG A 541 -30.13 28.63 -9.11
C ARG A 541 -31.62 28.36 -9.35
N GLU A 542 -32.25 29.07 -10.29
CA GLU A 542 -33.70 28.99 -10.51
C GLU A 542 -34.12 27.60 -11.00
N LYS A 543 -33.41 27.05 -11.99
CA LYS A 543 -33.67 25.71 -12.53
C LYS A 543 -33.48 24.63 -11.46
N PHE A 544 -32.44 24.78 -10.64
CA PHE A 544 -32.15 23.86 -9.55
C PHE A 544 -33.27 23.83 -8.51
N ILE A 545 -33.73 25.00 -8.05
CA ILE A 545 -34.78 25.13 -7.04
C ILE A 545 -36.10 24.55 -7.55
N VAL A 546 -36.51 24.90 -8.77
CA VAL A 546 -37.79 24.44 -9.35
C VAL A 546 -37.81 22.91 -9.53
N ARG A 547 -36.69 22.31 -9.92
CA ARG A 547 -36.62 20.86 -10.17
C ARG A 547 -36.61 20.01 -8.90
N ASN A 548 -36.17 20.55 -7.76
CA ASN A 548 -35.92 19.77 -6.54
C ASN A 548 -36.58 20.39 -5.29
N GLU A 549 -37.70 21.12 -5.45
CA GLU A 549 -38.28 21.98 -4.40
C GLU A 549 -38.45 21.25 -3.05
N GLU A 550 -39.05 20.06 -3.03
CA GLU A 550 -39.29 19.32 -1.77
C GLU A 550 -37.99 18.83 -1.11
N GLU A 551 -37.06 18.28 -1.90
CA GLU A 551 -35.82 17.70 -1.39
C GLU A 551 -34.84 18.77 -0.90
N ILE A 552 -34.78 19.93 -1.59
CA ILE A 552 -33.96 21.07 -1.17
C ILE A 552 -34.35 21.55 0.23
N TRP A 553 -35.64 21.62 0.54
CA TRP A 553 -36.08 22.04 1.88
C TRP A 553 -35.68 21.04 2.97
N LYS A 554 -35.53 19.75 2.65
CA LYS A 554 -34.93 18.79 3.58
C LYS A 554 -33.45 19.11 3.82
N ILE A 555 -32.71 19.46 2.77
CA ILE A 555 -31.31 19.90 2.91
C ILE A 555 -31.21 21.19 3.71
N VAL A 556 -32.09 22.17 3.51
CA VAL A 556 -32.13 23.40 4.33
C VAL A 556 -32.38 23.08 5.82
N LYS A 557 -33.24 22.10 6.12
CA LYS A 557 -33.46 21.63 7.51
C LYS A 557 -32.21 20.97 8.09
N ILE A 558 -31.53 20.12 7.32
CA ILE A 558 -30.23 19.54 7.69
C ILE A 558 -29.22 20.65 7.95
N GLY A 559 -29.14 21.64 7.06
CA GLY A 559 -28.25 22.78 7.21
C GLY A 559 -28.54 23.62 8.46
N LEU A 560 -29.82 23.79 8.83
CA LEU A 560 -30.19 24.40 10.11
C LEU A 560 -29.70 23.56 11.31
N GLN A 561 -29.81 22.23 11.26
CA GLN A 561 -29.33 21.36 12.33
C GLN A 561 -27.79 21.43 12.47
N ILE A 562 -27.05 21.35 11.36
CA ILE A 562 -25.60 21.57 11.34
C ILE A 562 -25.26 22.94 11.97
N SER A 563 -25.98 23.98 11.56
CA SER A 563 -25.80 25.33 12.08
C SER A 563 -26.11 25.45 13.58
N GLN A 564 -27.04 24.66 14.11
CA GLN A 564 -27.36 24.62 15.54
C GLN A 564 -26.32 23.87 16.37
N ILE A 565 -25.66 22.86 15.78
CA ILE A 565 -24.58 22.10 16.44
C ILE A 565 -23.28 22.91 16.45
N LEU A 566 -22.91 23.48 15.30
CA LEU A 566 -21.62 24.16 15.13
C LEU A 566 -21.68 25.66 15.43
N GLY A 567 -22.83 26.31 15.25
CA GLY A 567 -23.01 27.74 15.50
C GLY A 567 -22.71 28.18 16.94
N PRO A 568 -23.11 27.45 17.99
CA PRO A 568 -22.75 27.80 19.38
C PRO A 568 -21.25 27.71 19.66
N LYS A 569 -20.54 26.78 19.01
CA LYS A 569 -19.07 26.68 19.09
C LYS A 569 -18.39 27.94 18.55
N LEU A 570 -19.11 28.79 17.80
CA LEU A 570 -18.58 30.07 17.34
C LEU A 570 -18.22 31.01 18.51
N LYS A 571 -19.00 30.97 19.59
CA LYS A 571 -18.83 31.90 20.72
C LYS A 571 -17.74 31.46 21.71
N SER A 572 -17.27 30.21 21.66
CA SER A 572 -16.30 29.66 22.63
C SER A 572 -14.83 29.87 22.23
N TYR A 573 -14.54 30.41 21.05
CA TYR A 573 -13.18 30.57 20.50
C TYR A 573 -12.37 29.25 20.37
N GLU A 574 -13.03 28.08 20.45
CA GLU A 574 -12.42 26.73 20.38
C GLU A 574 -12.07 26.28 18.94
N TYR A 575 -11.67 27.20 18.08
CA TYR A 575 -11.55 26.97 16.63
C TYR A 575 -10.27 26.30 16.16
N LYS A 576 -9.21 26.35 16.99
CA LYS A 576 -7.86 25.97 16.55
C LYS A 576 -7.69 24.48 16.23
N SER A 577 -8.64 23.61 16.61
CA SER A 577 -8.54 22.16 16.39
C SER A 577 -9.61 21.58 15.46
N ASN A 578 -10.56 22.37 14.94
CA ASN A 578 -11.75 21.86 14.22
C ASN A 578 -11.99 22.58 12.88
N GLU A 579 -10.96 22.73 12.06
CA GLU A 579 -11.00 23.36 10.73
C GLU A 579 -12.17 22.88 9.88
N ASN A 580 -12.24 21.57 9.64
CA ASN A 580 -13.19 20.98 8.69
C ASN A 580 -14.64 21.31 9.07
N GLN A 581 -14.94 21.39 10.37
CA GLN A 581 -16.26 21.78 10.87
C GLN A 581 -16.60 23.24 10.53
N ILE A 582 -15.62 24.15 10.56
CA ILE A 582 -15.81 25.56 10.18
C ILE A 582 -16.10 25.67 8.69
N ILE A 583 -15.34 24.95 7.86
CA ILE A 583 -15.54 24.90 6.40
C ILE A 583 -16.94 24.38 6.09
N LEU A 584 -17.37 23.30 6.75
CA LEU A 584 -18.71 22.75 6.63
C LEU A 584 -19.79 23.76 7.00
N LEU A 585 -19.64 24.45 8.14
CA LEU A 585 -20.61 25.45 8.59
C LEU A 585 -20.74 26.59 7.58
N GLY A 586 -19.61 27.14 7.09
CA GLY A 586 -19.61 28.21 6.11
C GLY A 586 -20.32 27.83 4.81
N ASN A 587 -19.99 26.67 4.24
CA ASN A 587 -20.63 26.16 3.03
C ASN A 587 -22.13 25.88 3.23
N THR A 588 -22.49 25.34 4.41
CA THR A 588 -23.89 25.06 4.77
C THR A 588 -24.74 26.33 4.80
N LEU A 589 -24.23 27.37 5.45
CA LEU A 589 -24.91 28.65 5.54
C LEU A 589 -25.05 29.30 4.16
N LEU A 590 -23.99 29.25 3.34
CA LEU A 590 -24.00 29.80 1.99
C LEU A 590 -25.06 29.12 1.11
N PHE A 591 -25.11 27.78 1.13
CA PHE A 591 -26.12 27.01 0.40
C PHE A 591 -27.54 27.41 0.84
N CYS A 592 -27.77 27.44 2.16
CA CYS A 592 -29.07 27.81 2.69
C CYS A 592 -29.49 29.24 2.30
N LEU A 593 -28.57 30.21 2.34
CA LEU A 593 -28.84 31.58 1.92
C LEU A 593 -29.21 31.67 0.44
N PHE A 594 -28.49 30.97 -0.44
CA PHE A 594 -28.81 30.97 -1.87
C PHE A 594 -30.18 30.38 -2.17
N VAL A 595 -30.56 29.31 -1.48
CA VAL A 595 -31.89 28.70 -1.64
C VAL A 595 -32.98 29.65 -1.14
N VAL A 596 -32.85 30.14 0.10
CA VAL A 596 -33.90 30.90 0.78
C VAL A 596 -34.16 32.26 0.14
N THR A 597 -33.13 32.92 -0.37
CA THR A 597 -33.26 34.26 -1.00
C THR A 597 -34.07 34.25 -2.29
N ASN A 598 -34.24 33.09 -2.94
CA ASN A 598 -34.93 32.96 -4.22
C ASN A 598 -36.23 32.14 -4.15
N THR A 599 -36.59 31.57 -3.00
CA THR A 599 -37.89 30.92 -2.82
C THR A 599 -39.00 31.96 -2.73
N SER A 600 -39.98 31.90 -3.63
CA SER A 600 -41.17 32.79 -3.59
C SER A 600 -41.86 32.69 -2.22
N PRO A 601 -42.30 33.82 -1.62
CA PRO A 601 -43.06 33.83 -0.37
C PRO A 601 -44.35 33.00 -0.39
N SER A 602 -44.81 32.55 -1.57
CA SER A 602 -46.00 31.74 -1.77
C SER A 602 -45.78 30.23 -1.63
N SER A 603 -44.55 29.74 -1.44
CA SER A 603 -44.30 28.31 -1.22
C SER A 603 -44.83 27.90 0.16
N ASN A 604 -45.66 26.86 0.24
CA ASN A 604 -46.15 26.30 1.50
C ASN A 604 -45.02 25.78 2.41
N MET A 605 -43.79 25.69 1.91
CA MET A 605 -42.59 25.28 2.64
C MET A 605 -41.81 26.46 3.26
N PHE A 606 -42.27 27.71 3.07
CA PHE A 606 -41.62 28.93 3.57
C PHE A 606 -41.79 29.09 5.10
N ASP A 607 -40.94 28.43 5.89
CA ASP A 607 -40.90 28.63 7.34
C ASP A 607 -40.06 29.86 7.71
N LYS A 608 -40.75 30.98 7.97
CA LYS A 608 -40.14 32.25 8.38
C LYS A 608 -39.22 32.11 9.62
N ASN A 609 -39.46 31.17 10.51
CA ASN A 609 -38.63 30.99 11.70
C ASN A 609 -37.30 30.30 11.36
N VAL A 610 -37.31 29.33 10.45
CA VAL A 610 -36.09 28.66 9.95
C VAL A 610 -35.19 29.68 9.25
N ILE A 611 -35.78 30.47 8.35
CA ILE A 611 -35.09 31.53 7.61
C ILE A 611 -34.41 32.52 8.56
N LYS A 612 -35.16 33.06 9.53
CA LYS A 612 -34.60 34.00 10.52
C LYS A 612 -33.44 33.42 11.31
N LYS A 613 -33.50 32.14 11.70
CA LYS A 613 -32.41 31.47 12.42
C LYS A 613 -31.16 31.32 11.54
N ILE A 614 -31.33 30.89 10.29
CA ILE A 614 -30.22 30.76 9.33
C ILE A 614 -29.56 32.12 9.09
N PHE A 615 -30.35 33.16 8.81
CA PHE A 615 -29.81 34.52 8.63
C PHE A 615 -29.08 35.04 9.87
N HIS A 616 -29.60 34.76 11.07
CA HIS A 616 -28.94 35.16 12.31
C HIS A 616 -27.57 34.50 12.48
N ILE A 617 -27.49 33.17 12.26
CA ILE A 617 -26.22 32.43 12.37
C ILE A 617 -25.25 32.83 11.25
N ALA A 618 -25.75 32.97 10.02
CA ALA A 618 -24.97 33.44 8.88
C ALA A 618 -24.35 34.82 9.13
N LYS A 619 -25.13 35.77 9.66
CA LYS A 619 -24.62 37.09 10.02
C LYS A 619 -23.54 37.00 11.10
N LEU A 620 -23.76 36.19 12.14
CA LEU A 620 -22.74 35.98 13.17
C LEU A 620 -21.45 35.39 12.58
N PHE A 621 -21.55 34.42 11.67
CA PHE A 621 -20.40 33.75 11.06
C PHE A 621 -19.63 34.69 10.10
N TYR A 622 -20.33 35.30 9.15
CA TYR A 622 -19.70 36.10 8.10
C TYR A 622 -19.22 37.47 8.58
N ASP A 623 -19.77 38.02 9.68
CA ASP A 623 -19.29 39.28 10.27
C ASP A 623 -18.20 39.07 11.34
N ASP A 624 -17.87 37.82 11.73
CA ASP A 624 -16.89 37.53 12.78
C ASP A 624 -15.46 37.86 12.33
N GLN A 625 -14.92 38.94 12.88
CA GLN A 625 -13.56 39.39 12.61
C GLN A 625 -12.50 38.37 13.01
N ASN A 626 -12.75 37.44 13.95
CA ASN A 626 -11.76 36.41 14.31
C ASN A 626 -11.63 35.34 13.23
N ILE A 627 -12.72 35.01 12.53
CA ILE A 627 -12.72 34.11 11.37
C ILE A 627 -12.05 34.81 10.17
N ILE A 628 -12.27 36.12 10.02
CA ILE A 628 -11.71 36.93 8.93
C ILE A 628 -10.24 37.32 9.15
N SER A 629 -9.80 37.50 10.40
CA SER A 629 -8.46 38.03 10.73
C SER A 629 -7.39 36.97 10.96
N GLN A 630 -7.77 35.69 11.07
CA GLN A 630 -6.83 34.58 10.99
C GLN A 630 -6.39 34.40 9.52
N ARG A 631 -5.48 35.28 9.06
CA ARG A 631 -5.02 35.34 7.67
C ARG A 631 -4.24 34.10 7.20
N ASP A 632 -3.73 33.30 8.12
CA ASP A 632 -3.03 32.05 7.82
C ASP A 632 -4.01 30.86 7.68
N VAL A 633 -5.32 31.11 7.69
CA VAL A 633 -6.39 30.12 7.86
C VAL A 633 -7.39 30.25 6.70
N TRP A 634 -7.17 29.35 5.72
CA TRP A 634 -8.08 28.82 4.70
C TRP A 634 -8.62 29.78 3.61
N LYS A 635 -7.95 29.81 2.45
CA LYS A 635 -8.42 30.41 1.17
C LYS A 635 -9.90 30.09 0.88
N GLN A 636 -10.35 28.87 1.16
CA GLN A 636 -11.73 28.44 1.01
C GLN A 636 -12.73 29.15 1.96
N VAL A 637 -12.34 29.39 3.21
CA VAL A 637 -13.23 30.09 4.18
C VAL A 637 -13.35 31.57 3.79
N GLU A 638 -12.27 32.20 3.33
CA GLU A 638 -12.30 33.58 2.83
C GLU A 638 -13.27 33.74 1.66
N GLU A 639 -13.20 32.84 0.67
CA GLU A 639 -14.10 32.83 -0.48
C GLU A 639 -15.57 32.64 -0.06
N VAL A 640 -15.84 31.68 0.82
CA VAL A 640 -17.17 31.41 1.35
C VAL A 640 -17.71 32.60 2.14
N VAL A 641 -16.86 33.31 2.91
CA VAL A 641 -17.24 34.52 3.65
C VAL A 641 -17.55 35.67 2.69
N LEU A 642 -16.75 35.85 1.65
CA LEU A 642 -16.94 36.91 0.67
C LEU A 642 -18.25 36.72 -0.11
N LEU A 643 -18.50 35.49 -0.60
CA LEU A 643 -19.75 35.13 -1.26
C LEU A 643 -20.95 35.26 -0.30
N GLY A 644 -20.81 34.80 0.95
CA GLY A 644 -21.83 34.92 1.98
C GLY A 644 -22.24 36.38 2.24
N LYS A 645 -21.26 37.28 2.35
CA LYS A 645 -21.51 38.73 2.49
C LYS A 645 -22.22 39.31 1.29
N GLN A 646 -21.78 38.98 0.07
CA GLN A 646 -22.46 39.46 -1.14
C GLN A 646 -23.93 39.02 -1.18
N VAL A 647 -24.24 37.79 -0.78
CA VAL A 647 -25.62 37.30 -0.72
C VAL A 647 -26.43 38.00 0.36
N LEU A 648 -25.84 38.27 1.53
CA LEU A 648 -26.50 39.03 2.60
C LEU A 648 -26.77 40.48 2.17
N ASP A 649 -25.77 41.17 1.64
CA ASP A 649 -25.84 42.58 1.26
C ASP A 649 -26.83 42.84 0.12
N ASN A 650 -26.88 41.94 -0.88
CA ASN A 650 -27.79 42.06 -2.02
C ASN A 650 -29.27 41.79 -1.66
N ASN A 651 -29.54 41.10 -0.53
CA ASN A 651 -30.88 40.65 -0.16
C ASN A 651 -31.43 41.29 1.13
N TYR A 652 -30.76 42.32 1.66
CA TYR A 652 -31.26 43.10 2.82
C TYR A 652 -32.62 43.78 2.58
N ILE A 653 -33.07 43.86 1.32
CA ILE A 653 -34.25 44.62 0.90
C ILE A 653 -35.51 43.73 0.78
N THR A 654 -35.36 42.40 0.78
CA THR A 654 -36.44 41.45 0.39
C THR A 654 -36.98 40.55 1.52
N ILE A 655 -36.49 40.63 2.76
CA ILE A 655 -36.88 39.74 3.88
C ILE A 655 -37.54 40.48 5.05
#